data_AF-A0A838VQX4-F1
#
_entry.id   AF-A0A838VQX4-F1
#
_cell.length_a   1.000
_cell.length_b   1.000
_cell.length_c   1.000
_cell.angle_alpha   90.00
_cell.angle_beta   90.00
_cell.angle_gamma   90.00
#
_symmetry.space_group_name_H-M   'P 1'
#
loop_
_entity.id
_entity.type
_entity.pdbx_description
1 polymer ?
#
loop_
_entity_poly.entity_id
_entity_poly.type
_entity_poly.pdbx_seq_one_letter_code
_entity_poly.pdbx_strand_id
1 'polypeptide(L)'
;LIQDVTQGNPGADGKVPAPTTTIIDDSTGRNGGIPLADDISTRLTAAGLPTVAPTRGANGVSGNNTTPGTLVANIDQQKYFTDAVTEALLPKFKADSNPFAMVYWSRDPDGTQHNQGDSLNSLTPGINGPTSKAAVKNADTNLSQIIQGLKDQGLYDNTDIFITSDHGFSTISKRVVDNQGTTVNDYASSLSFAGVNQGYLPGGFVAIDIAHDLNQPLYDPDTQIKDSSGKNVAYTLVNPQAGERPAFGDGLIGGSGQIKDQTDAKVVVAANGGSDLIYIPDGDAETFHKVVDFLSKQNYTSGLFVDTNTFGNTPGTLSLDSINLQGSTSLLKPAIVLNFKTFSTDPSNPTGSQVEIADTNLQQGQGMHGSFGRGDTYNNMIAIGPDFKQSYTDLAPVSNADVATTLASVLGFDIPSNGDLKGRVINEAIAGGPDNTPYTTGILKSDPTSDGTSTYLDYQDVNGTKYFDAAGYRDRAERSSDECRYRTVGLSTSKHVLLLSIDGLRQADLADPKLQSDIPNILNLASTGVTYTNATTSKPSDSFPGLLSYITGASPATTGVYYDNSYDRSLIAPGGHANSPQGTQVLLDESIDKNPDLLSGGGGYGVSSIDPTKLPLDSNGNFIYPHNYPKVNTIFDVAKAAGLYTAYSDKHPAYDLVNGPNGNAVDDLYTPEIAAKVAIENGKLVDKSTAQNPASLTFKGVTSSVLTTEAYDDLKVKAILNETQGLNSFGNRKTEVPSIYGMNFQALSVAQKDINGGIAADGTPSAKLEDALKHTDQSIGQIVAELKKQGLFDSTLVVLTAKHGQNPRLGAATLIKDDIYTNALQAAGIEVAQATEDDVSLMWLKAPSQASDAANVLNSLKAANPQAAIDTVYSGDNLAQAGFGNSSDRTPDLIVKLQPGNVLVGNPATSTKRAEHGGLSEDDTHVGLIVSGDNLPSNLQGTQVTDPVSTTQIAVTALKALGLNPDNLQGAVAENTQPLPQLQTVA
;
A
#
# COMPACT_ATOMS: atom_id res chain seq x y z
N LEU A 1 10.69 -32.48 -18.04
CA LEU A 1 12.09 -32.24 -18.46
C LEU A 1 12.08 -31.82 -19.92
N ILE A 2 12.56 -30.61 -20.23
CA ILE A 2 12.68 -30.10 -21.61
C ILE A 2 13.82 -30.80 -22.37
N GLN A 3 14.68 -31.55 -21.67
CA GLN A 3 15.65 -32.47 -22.25
C GLN A 3 16.03 -33.59 -21.29
N ASP A 4 16.35 -34.76 -21.83
CA ASP A 4 17.11 -35.80 -21.14
C ASP A 4 18.59 -35.40 -21.10
N VAL A 5 19.10 -35.03 -19.91
CA VAL A 5 20.49 -34.60 -19.69
C VAL A 5 21.52 -35.62 -20.16
N THR A 6 21.14 -36.90 -20.27
CA THR A 6 22.04 -37.95 -20.79
C THR A 6 22.41 -37.75 -22.26
N GLN A 7 21.63 -36.98 -23.02
CA GLN A 7 21.98 -36.61 -24.41
C GLN A 7 23.19 -35.68 -24.48
N GLY A 8 23.54 -35.00 -23.38
CA GLY A 8 24.76 -34.20 -23.26
C GLY A 8 26.01 -35.03 -22.89
N ASN A 9 25.86 -36.33 -22.62
CA ASN A 9 27.00 -37.17 -22.27
C ASN A 9 27.93 -37.39 -23.47
N PRO A 10 29.25 -37.27 -23.30
CA PRO A 10 30.20 -37.67 -24.33
C PRO A 10 30.01 -39.15 -24.70
N GLY A 11 30.00 -39.44 -25.99
CA GLY A 11 30.05 -40.80 -26.52
C GLY A 11 31.39 -41.49 -26.23
N ALA A 12 31.52 -42.75 -26.64
CA ALA A 12 32.74 -43.53 -26.46
C ALA A 12 33.97 -42.91 -27.17
N ASP A 13 33.76 -42.01 -28.13
CA ASP A 13 34.79 -41.24 -28.83
C ASP A 13 35.12 -39.89 -28.15
N GLY A 14 34.50 -39.60 -27.00
CA GLY A 14 34.68 -38.38 -26.23
C GLY A 14 33.92 -37.17 -26.78
N LYS A 15 33.08 -37.33 -27.81
CA LYS A 15 32.30 -36.24 -28.40
C LYS A 15 30.87 -36.24 -27.88
N VAL A 16 30.33 -35.04 -27.61
CA VAL A 16 28.92 -34.87 -27.31
C VAL A 16 28.14 -34.91 -28.64
N PRO A 17 27.13 -35.78 -28.80
CA PRO A 17 26.29 -35.77 -30.00
C PRO A 17 25.37 -34.54 -30.01
N ALA A 18 24.87 -34.15 -31.18
CA ALA A 18 23.86 -33.11 -31.28
C ALA A 18 22.56 -33.59 -30.60
N PRO A 19 22.04 -32.89 -29.59
CA PRO A 19 20.82 -33.28 -28.90
C PRO A 19 19.58 -33.05 -29.78
N THR A 20 18.47 -33.69 -29.42
CA THR A 20 17.18 -33.47 -30.09
C THR A 20 16.59 -32.09 -29.77
N THR A 21 16.92 -31.54 -28.60
CA THR A 21 16.54 -30.19 -28.18
C THR A 21 17.57 -29.19 -28.67
N THR A 22 17.14 -28.12 -29.34
CA THR A 22 18.05 -27.04 -29.73
C THR A 22 18.47 -26.23 -28.51
N ILE A 23 19.78 -26.12 -28.25
CA ILE A 23 20.36 -25.27 -27.22
C ILE A 23 21.27 -24.25 -27.92
N ILE A 24 21.03 -22.97 -27.64
CA ILE A 24 21.88 -21.86 -28.04
C ILE A 24 22.22 -21.08 -26.76
N ASP A 25 23.49 -21.04 -26.41
CA ASP A 25 24.02 -20.55 -25.13
C ASP A 25 25.40 -19.86 -25.31
N ASP A 26 26.00 -19.46 -24.19
CA ASP A 26 27.34 -18.84 -24.16
C ASP A 26 28.47 -19.76 -24.64
N SER A 27 28.27 -21.07 -24.73
CA SER A 27 29.27 -22.04 -25.19
C SER A 27 29.06 -22.48 -26.63
N THR A 28 28.00 -21.99 -27.29
CA THR A 28 27.61 -22.42 -28.62
C THR A 28 28.70 -22.14 -29.65
N GLY A 29 29.06 -23.19 -30.38
CA GLY A 29 30.13 -23.18 -31.39
C GLY A 29 31.56 -23.19 -30.81
N ARG A 30 31.73 -23.29 -29.48
CA ARG A 30 33.04 -23.40 -28.80
C ARG A 30 33.38 -24.84 -28.44
N ASN A 31 34.66 -25.11 -28.21
CA ASN A 31 35.13 -26.44 -27.80
C ASN A 31 34.56 -26.80 -26.42
N GLY A 32 33.97 -27.99 -26.29
CA GLY A 32 33.27 -28.44 -25.07
C GLY A 32 31.83 -27.96 -24.92
N GLY A 33 31.35 -27.09 -25.82
CA GLY A 33 29.94 -26.69 -25.88
C GLY A 33 29.05 -27.76 -26.51
N ILE A 34 27.74 -27.64 -26.30
CA ILE A 34 26.75 -28.51 -26.93
C ILE A 34 26.69 -28.18 -28.43
N PRO A 35 26.87 -29.17 -29.32
CA PRO A 35 26.89 -28.90 -30.76
C PRO A 35 25.50 -28.59 -31.31
N LEU A 36 25.44 -27.63 -32.23
CA LEU A 36 24.23 -27.31 -32.99
C LEU A 36 23.95 -28.40 -34.04
N ALA A 37 22.68 -28.69 -34.27
CA ALA A 37 22.27 -29.45 -35.44
C ALA A 37 22.60 -28.69 -36.73
N ASP A 38 22.87 -29.43 -37.81
CA ASP A 38 23.26 -28.86 -39.11
C ASP A 38 22.19 -27.91 -39.69
N ASP A 39 20.90 -28.22 -39.47
CA ASP A 39 19.79 -27.40 -39.94
C ASP A 39 19.73 -26.05 -39.20
N ILE A 40 19.95 -26.05 -37.89
CA ILE A 40 20.04 -24.83 -37.07
C ILE A 40 21.23 -23.97 -37.51
N SER A 41 22.40 -24.58 -37.70
CA SER A 41 23.61 -23.89 -38.17
C SER A 41 23.39 -23.23 -39.54
N THR A 42 22.69 -23.94 -40.44
CA THR A 42 22.33 -23.42 -41.77
C THR A 42 21.38 -22.24 -41.68
N ARG A 43 20.38 -22.29 -40.79
CA ARG A 43 19.41 -21.20 -40.58
C ARG A 43 20.04 -19.97 -39.97
N LEU A 44 20.91 -20.11 -38.97
CA LEU A 44 21.68 -19.00 -38.41
C LEU A 44 22.51 -18.31 -39.51
N THR A 45 23.23 -19.10 -40.31
CA THR A 45 24.03 -18.56 -41.43
C THR A 45 23.16 -17.84 -42.47
N ALA A 46 21.99 -18.41 -42.80
CA ALA A 46 21.04 -17.79 -43.74
C ALA A 46 20.45 -16.47 -43.21
N ALA A 47 20.27 -16.36 -41.90
CA ALA A 47 19.87 -15.13 -41.20
C ALA A 47 21.02 -14.11 -41.05
N GLY A 48 22.23 -14.43 -41.53
CA GLY A 48 23.40 -13.57 -41.38
C GLY A 48 24.03 -13.61 -39.99
N LEU A 49 23.68 -14.60 -39.16
CA LEU A 49 24.19 -14.78 -37.80
C LEU A 49 25.38 -15.75 -37.77
N PRO A 50 26.42 -15.47 -36.98
CA PRO A 50 27.49 -16.42 -36.72
C PRO A 50 26.99 -17.71 -36.06
N THR A 51 27.62 -18.85 -36.32
CA THR A 51 27.35 -20.13 -35.63
C THR A 51 28.09 -20.27 -34.30
N VAL A 52 28.86 -19.25 -33.92
CA VAL A 52 29.55 -19.15 -32.63
C VAL A 52 28.93 -17.96 -31.90
N ALA A 53 28.40 -18.18 -30.70
CA ALA A 53 27.78 -17.11 -29.92
C ALA A 53 28.85 -16.06 -29.55
N PRO A 54 28.53 -14.75 -29.55
CA PRO A 54 29.45 -13.72 -29.08
C PRO A 54 29.77 -13.89 -27.59
N THR A 55 30.89 -13.33 -27.14
CA THR A 55 31.17 -13.19 -25.70
C THR A 55 30.42 -11.98 -25.14
N ARG A 56 30.41 -11.83 -23.82
CA ARG A 56 29.87 -10.65 -23.13
C ARG A 56 30.65 -9.35 -23.39
N GLY A 57 31.77 -9.40 -24.10
CA GLY A 57 32.61 -8.22 -24.37
C GLY A 57 32.91 -7.41 -23.10
N ALA A 58 32.66 -6.10 -23.15
CA ALA A 58 32.88 -5.18 -22.02
C ALA A 58 31.93 -5.43 -20.83
N ASN A 59 30.73 -6.01 -21.04
CA ASN A 59 29.83 -6.38 -19.96
C ASN A 59 30.40 -7.49 -19.06
N GLY A 60 31.25 -8.35 -19.62
CA GLY A 60 31.89 -9.45 -18.89
C GLY A 60 32.96 -9.03 -17.87
N VAL A 61 33.32 -7.74 -17.80
CA VAL A 61 34.38 -7.24 -16.92
C VAL A 61 33.79 -6.83 -15.57
N SER A 62 34.07 -7.61 -14.52
CA SER A 62 33.60 -7.35 -13.14
C SER A 62 34.39 -6.27 -12.39
N GLY A 63 35.54 -5.85 -12.91
CA GLY A 63 36.42 -4.91 -12.19
C GLY A 63 37.13 -5.56 -11.00
N ASN A 64 37.62 -4.73 -10.09
CA ASN A 64 38.27 -5.13 -8.83
C ASN A 64 38.12 -4.02 -7.78
N ASN A 65 38.75 -4.17 -6.60
CA ASN A 65 38.62 -3.22 -5.49
C ASN A 65 39.07 -1.77 -5.79
N THR A 66 39.82 -1.54 -6.86
CA THR A 66 40.30 -0.22 -7.31
C THR A 66 39.83 0.20 -8.70
N THR A 67 39.34 -0.75 -9.50
CA THR A 67 38.92 -0.54 -10.89
C THR A 67 37.44 -0.86 -11.01
N PRO A 68 36.59 0.10 -11.41
CA PRO A 68 35.17 -0.16 -11.60
C PRO A 68 34.92 -1.31 -12.56
N GLY A 69 33.82 -2.02 -12.34
CA GLY A 69 33.33 -3.02 -13.29
C GLY A 69 32.73 -2.38 -14.54
N THR A 70 31.86 -3.10 -15.21
CA THR A 70 31.27 -2.67 -16.47
C THR A 70 30.36 -1.46 -16.33
N LEU A 71 30.38 -0.59 -17.33
CA LEU A 71 29.46 0.55 -17.46
C LEU A 71 28.52 0.38 -18.67
N VAL A 72 28.40 -0.86 -19.17
CA VAL A 72 27.54 -1.20 -20.31
C VAL A 72 26.71 -2.44 -20.03
N ALA A 73 25.45 -2.41 -20.48
CA ALA A 73 24.57 -3.56 -20.49
C ALA A 73 25.00 -4.60 -21.54
N ASN A 74 24.48 -5.83 -21.45
CA ASN A 74 24.86 -6.95 -22.32
C ASN A 74 24.15 -6.93 -23.70
N ILE A 75 24.18 -5.78 -24.38
CA ILE A 75 23.36 -5.53 -25.58
C ILE A 75 23.73 -6.46 -26.73
N ASP A 76 25.00 -6.52 -27.11
CA ASP A 76 25.43 -7.24 -28.33
C ASP A 76 25.15 -8.75 -28.25
N GLN A 77 25.40 -9.34 -27.08
CA GLN A 77 25.19 -10.77 -26.88
C GLN A 77 23.70 -11.11 -26.84
N GLN A 78 22.91 -10.33 -26.12
CA GLN A 78 21.47 -10.53 -26.02
C GLN A 78 20.77 -10.27 -27.35
N LYS A 79 21.28 -9.32 -28.14
CA LYS A 79 20.82 -9.11 -29.52
C LYS A 79 21.05 -10.34 -30.38
N TYR A 80 22.22 -10.99 -30.28
CA TYR A 80 22.48 -12.22 -31.03
C TYR A 80 21.48 -13.33 -30.67
N PHE A 81 21.19 -13.54 -29.37
CA PHE A 81 20.23 -14.57 -28.95
C PHE A 81 18.81 -14.24 -29.39
N THR A 82 18.37 -12.99 -29.27
CA THR A 82 17.06 -12.57 -29.79
C THR A 82 16.94 -12.66 -31.30
N ASP A 83 17.97 -12.27 -32.05
CA ASP A 83 18.00 -12.45 -33.51
C ASP A 83 17.98 -13.94 -33.88
N ALA A 84 18.70 -14.81 -33.15
CA ALA A 84 18.63 -16.25 -33.38
C ALA A 84 17.21 -16.79 -33.18
N VAL A 85 16.49 -16.31 -32.17
CA VAL A 85 15.08 -16.63 -31.95
C VAL A 85 14.22 -16.12 -33.11
N THR A 86 14.25 -14.82 -33.41
CA THR A 86 13.31 -14.21 -34.36
C THR A 86 13.59 -14.54 -35.82
N GLU A 87 14.87 -14.66 -36.20
CA GLU A 87 15.27 -14.84 -37.60
C GLU A 87 15.52 -16.31 -37.99
N ALA A 88 15.82 -17.20 -37.03
CA ALA A 88 16.11 -18.60 -37.32
C ALA A 88 15.07 -19.57 -36.72
N LEU A 89 14.75 -19.45 -35.43
CA LEU A 89 13.92 -20.42 -34.71
C LEU A 89 12.42 -20.23 -34.95
N LEU A 90 11.86 -19.03 -34.82
CA LEU A 90 10.43 -18.80 -35.06
C LEU A 90 10.02 -19.14 -36.51
N PRO A 91 10.78 -18.79 -37.56
CA PRO A 91 10.49 -19.24 -38.93
C PRO A 91 10.54 -20.76 -39.08
N LYS A 92 11.42 -21.44 -38.34
CA LYS A 92 11.45 -22.91 -38.30
C LYS A 92 10.18 -23.47 -37.64
N PHE A 93 9.78 -22.97 -36.47
CA PHE A 93 8.55 -23.41 -35.81
C PHE A 93 7.33 -23.21 -36.69
N LYS A 94 7.25 -22.07 -37.39
CA LYS A 94 6.21 -21.83 -38.39
C LYS A 94 6.22 -22.86 -39.52
N ALA A 95 7.39 -23.13 -40.10
CA ALA A 95 7.54 -24.07 -41.20
C ALA A 95 7.21 -25.52 -40.79
N ASP A 96 7.62 -25.91 -39.58
CA ASP A 96 7.38 -27.24 -39.05
C ASP A 96 5.90 -27.46 -38.65
N SER A 97 5.18 -26.39 -38.30
CA SER A 97 3.76 -26.41 -37.89
C SER A 97 3.44 -27.35 -36.73
N ASN A 98 4.45 -27.67 -35.91
CA ASN A 98 4.30 -28.44 -34.68
C ASN A 98 4.14 -27.50 -33.47
N PRO A 99 3.45 -27.93 -32.39
CA PRO A 99 3.54 -27.25 -31.10
C PRO A 99 5.01 -27.14 -30.65
N PHE A 100 5.36 -26.03 -30.03
CA PHE A 100 6.71 -25.79 -29.52
C PHE A 100 6.66 -25.31 -28.06
N ALA A 101 7.75 -25.56 -27.34
CA ALA A 101 8.03 -24.95 -26.05
C ALA A 101 9.44 -24.35 -26.14
N MET A 102 9.59 -23.10 -25.69
CA MET A 102 10.84 -22.37 -25.74
C MET A 102 11.08 -21.68 -24.40
N VAL A 103 12.30 -21.81 -23.89
CA VAL A 103 12.79 -21.02 -22.75
C VAL A 103 13.80 -20.02 -23.29
N TYR A 104 13.48 -18.73 -23.19
CA TYR A 104 14.42 -17.66 -23.44
C TYR A 104 14.93 -17.15 -22.10
N TRP A 105 16.14 -17.54 -21.71
CA TRP A 105 16.75 -17.04 -20.49
C TRP A 105 17.60 -15.81 -20.80
N SER A 106 17.19 -14.66 -20.25
CA SER A 106 17.89 -13.40 -20.40
C SER A 106 18.94 -13.25 -19.31
N ARG A 107 20.21 -13.08 -19.69
CA ARG A 107 21.30 -12.76 -18.74
C ARG A 107 21.13 -11.38 -18.09
N ASP A 108 20.53 -10.42 -18.80
CA ASP A 108 20.21 -9.09 -18.24
C ASP A 108 18.86 -9.11 -17.51
N PRO A 109 18.74 -8.43 -16.35
CA PRO A 109 19.73 -7.51 -15.78
C PRO A 109 20.82 -8.16 -14.92
N ASP A 110 20.62 -9.40 -14.48
CA ASP A 110 21.47 -10.13 -13.52
C ASP A 110 22.99 -10.03 -13.79
N GLY A 111 23.44 -10.48 -14.96
CA GLY A 111 24.86 -10.46 -15.32
C GLY A 111 25.47 -9.05 -15.35
N THR A 112 24.67 -8.04 -15.69
CA THR A 112 25.10 -6.64 -15.63
C THR A 112 25.17 -6.16 -14.18
N GLN A 113 24.18 -6.49 -13.34
CA GLN A 113 24.15 -6.04 -11.94
C GLN A 113 25.28 -6.67 -11.10
N HIS A 114 25.69 -7.92 -11.37
CA HIS A 114 26.90 -8.50 -10.79
C HIS A 114 28.16 -7.70 -11.13
N ASN A 115 28.28 -7.30 -12.40
CA ASN A 115 29.52 -6.74 -12.93
C ASN A 115 29.58 -5.21 -12.93
N GLN A 116 28.52 -4.50 -12.58
CA GLN A 116 28.43 -3.06 -12.80
C GLN A 116 29.52 -2.26 -12.03
N GLY A 117 29.92 -1.12 -12.59
CA GLY A 117 30.92 -0.20 -12.03
C GLY A 117 30.37 1.13 -11.52
N ASP A 118 29.06 1.34 -11.57
CA ASP A 118 28.37 2.58 -11.17
C ASP A 118 28.61 2.94 -9.69
N SER A 119 28.85 1.94 -8.84
CA SER A 119 28.87 2.09 -7.38
C SER A 119 30.12 1.50 -6.71
N LEU A 120 31.29 1.49 -7.37
CA LEU A 120 32.50 0.91 -6.78
C LEU A 120 32.76 1.44 -5.35
N ASN A 121 32.77 0.54 -4.37
CA ASN A 121 32.96 0.84 -2.95
C ASN A 121 31.88 1.73 -2.30
N SER A 122 30.72 1.90 -2.93
CA SER A 122 29.57 2.69 -2.44
C SER A 122 28.30 1.83 -2.44
N LEU A 123 27.44 1.99 -1.43
CA LEU A 123 26.13 1.31 -1.41
C LEU A 123 25.09 2.01 -2.29
N THR A 124 25.35 3.26 -2.69
CA THR A 124 24.46 4.07 -3.52
C THR A 124 25.18 4.57 -4.78
N PRO A 125 24.55 4.53 -5.97
CA PRO A 125 23.18 4.07 -6.23
C PRO A 125 22.97 2.54 -6.14
N GLY A 126 24.05 1.79 -5.88
CA GLY A 126 24.02 0.33 -5.79
C GLY A 126 23.64 -0.32 -7.11
N ILE A 127 22.84 -1.37 -7.04
CA ILE A 127 22.31 -2.10 -8.20
C ILE A 127 21.30 -1.31 -9.03
N ASN A 128 20.93 -0.09 -8.62
CA ASN A 128 19.98 0.79 -9.31
C ASN A 128 20.65 1.90 -10.13
N GLY A 129 21.95 1.75 -10.39
CA GLY A 129 22.73 2.65 -11.21
C GLY A 129 22.30 2.70 -12.68
N PRO A 130 22.83 3.67 -13.46
CA PRO A 130 22.51 3.82 -14.88
C PRO A 130 22.75 2.56 -15.71
N THR A 131 23.79 1.79 -15.40
CA THR A 131 24.19 0.59 -16.15
C THR A 131 23.17 -0.53 -15.95
N SER A 132 22.73 -0.77 -14.71
CA SER A 132 21.66 -1.73 -14.41
C SER A 132 20.33 -1.33 -15.04
N LYS A 133 19.97 -0.04 -15.01
CA LYS A 133 18.75 0.47 -15.68
C LYS A 133 18.79 0.26 -17.20
N ALA A 134 19.97 0.41 -17.81
CA ALA A 134 20.16 0.10 -19.22
C ALA A 134 19.98 -1.41 -19.51
N ALA A 135 20.39 -2.28 -18.59
CA ALA A 135 20.20 -3.73 -18.70
C ALA A 135 18.73 -4.15 -18.60
N VAL A 136 17.97 -3.57 -17.66
CA VAL A 136 16.51 -3.77 -17.58
C VAL A 136 15.84 -3.34 -18.89
N LYS A 137 16.21 -2.17 -19.43
CA LYS A 137 15.72 -1.70 -20.73
C LYS A 137 16.11 -2.64 -21.88
N ASN A 138 17.30 -3.25 -21.83
CA ASN A 138 17.76 -4.21 -22.83
C ASN A 138 16.88 -5.47 -22.81
N ALA A 139 16.61 -6.03 -21.63
CA ALA A 139 15.72 -7.18 -21.48
C ALA A 139 14.29 -6.89 -22.01
N ASP A 140 13.74 -5.72 -21.70
CA ASP A 140 12.44 -5.28 -22.24
C ASP A 140 12.45 -5.14 -23.77
N THR A 141 13.53 -4.58 -24.33
CA THR A 141 13.73 -4.48 -25.79
C THR A 141 13.77 -5.87 -26.44
N ASN A 142 14.45 -6.83 -25.80
CA ASN A 142 14.54 -8.20 -26.28
C ASN A 142 13.18 -8.92 -26.26
N LEU A 143 12.41 -8.76 -25.18
CA LEU A 143 11.05 -9.30 -25.09
C LEU A 143 10.14 -8.72 -26.19
N SER A 144 10.21 -7.41 -26.40
CA SER A 144 9.47 -6.72 -27.46
C SER A 144 9.80 -7.28 -28.85
N GLN A 145 11.10 -7.52 -29.14
CA GLN A 145 11.54 -8.16 -30.39
C GLN A 145 10.97 -9.57 -30.54
N ILE A 146 11.00 -10.41 -29.50
CA ILE A 146 10.44 -11.77 -29.55
C ILE A 146 8.93 -11.75 -29.82
N ILE A 147 8.19 -10.88 -29.12
CA ILE A 147 6.74 -10.70 -29.33
C ILE A 147 6.46 -10.26 -30.76
N GLN A 148 7.23 -9.31 -31.29
CA GLN A 148 7.08 -8.88 -32.68
C GLN A 148 7.39 -10.01 -33.66
N GLY A 149 8.44 -10.80 -33.42
CA GLY A 149 8.76 -11.98 -34.22
C GLY A 149 7.63 -13.02 -34.22
N LEU A 150 6.98 -13.26 -33.08
CA LEU A 150 5.80 -14.13 -33.00
C LEU A 150 4.64 -13.59 -33.86
N LYS A 151 4.40 -12.27 -33.83
CA LYS A 151 3.36 -11.62 -34.65
C LYS A 151 3.68 -11.73 -36.15
N ASP A 152 4.93 -11.46 -36.53
CA ASP A 152 5.37 -11.50 -37.93
C ASP A 152 5.26 -12.92 -38.54
N GLN A 153 5.45 -13.96 -37.73
CA GLN A 153 5.25 -15.36 -38.13
C GLN A 153 3.79 -15.82 -38.02
N GLY A 154 2.89 -14.98 -37.52
CA GLY A 154 1.50 -15.34 -37.25
C GLY A 154 1.38 -16.49 -36.25
N LEU A 155 2.19 -16.44 -35.19
CA LEU A 155 2.22 -17.39 -34.06
C LEU A 155 1.74 -16.74 -32.75
N TYR A 156 1.60 -15.41 -32.68
CA TYR A 156 1.29 -14.72 -31.43
C TYR A 156 -0.06 -15.13 -30.83
N ASP A 157 -1.13 -15.18 -31.64
CA ASP A 157 -2.50 -15.41 -31.15
C ASP A 157 -2.73 -16.83 -30.58
N ASN A 158 -1.80 -17.75 -30.80
CA ASN A 158 -1.85 -19.12 -30.28
C ASN A 158 -0.63 -19.50 -29.43
N THR A 159 0.10 -18.51 -28.91
CA THR A 159 1.27 -18.72 -28.05
C THR A 159 1.03 -18.08 -26.70
N ASP A 160 1.14 -18.86 -25.63
CA ASP A 160 1.28 -18.32 -24.28
C ASP A 160 2.74 -17.96 -23.99
N ILE A 161 2.92 -16.83 -23.32
CA ILE A 161 4.20 -16.27 -22.92
C ILE A 161 4.16 -16.09 -21.41
N PHE A 162 5.02 -16.83 -20.71
CA PHE A 162 5.23 -16.67 -19.27
C PHE A 162 6.58 -15.98 -19.05
N ILE A 163 6.59 -14.90 -18.28
CA ILE A 163 7.76 -14.08 -17.98
C ILE A 163 7.95 -14.13 -16.47
N THR A 164 9.13 -14.57 -16.02
CA THR A 164 9.48 -14.62 -14.60
C THR A 164 10.96 -14.28 -14.39
N SER A 165 11.31 -13.83 -13.20
CA SER A 165 12.69 -13.89 -12.71
C SER A 165 12.93 -15.20 -11.95
N ASP A 166 14.13 -15.77 -12.08
CA ASP A 166 14.56 -16.89 -11.24
C ASP A 166 14.80 -16.44 -9.79
N HIS A 167 15.27 -15.21 -9.59
CA HIS A 167 15.44 -14.57 -8.29
C HIS A 167 15.34 -13.03 -8.37
N GLY A 168 15.29 -12.37 -7.22
CA GLY A 168 15.53 -10.94 -7.05
C GLY A 168 17.02 -10.60 -6.96
N PHE A 169 17.36 -9.41 -6.44
CA PHE A 169 18.74 -8.93 -6.40
C PHE A 169 18.96 -7.87 -5.32
N SER A 170 20.15 -7.87 -4.71
CA SER A 170 20.55 -6.94 -3.64
C SER A 170 21.90 -6.30 -3.92
N THR A 171 22.14 -5.11 -3.34
CA THR A 171 23.47 -4.48 -3.38
C THR A 171 24.39 -5.15 -2.36
N ILE A 172 25.60 -5.55 -2.74
CA ILE A 172 26.58 -6.13 -1.83
C ILE A 172 27.12 -5.05 -0.90
N SER A 173 27.07 -5.31 0.41
CA SER A 173 27.97 -4.72 1.40
C SER A 173 29.11 -5.68 1.69
N LYS A 174 30.33 -5.16 1.67
CA LYS A 174 31.52 -5.89 2.17
C LYS A 174 31.88 -5.51 3.59
N ARG A 175 31.11 -4.63 4.21
CA ARG A 175 31.26 -4.25 5.62
C ARG A 175 30.12 -4.81 6.42
N VAL A 176 30.46 -5.43 7.54
CA VAL A 176 29.45 -5.89 8.49
C VAL A 176 28.98 -4.69 9.29
N VAL A 177 27.67 -4.50 9.35
CA VAL A 177 27.04 -3.47 10.18
C VAL A 177 26.29 -4.13 11.32
N ASP A 178 26.44 -3.62 12.53
CA ASP A 178 25.61 -4.02 13.66
C ASP A 178 24.16 -3.51 13.49
N ASN A 179 23.32 -3.73 14.50
CA ASN A 179 21.91 -3.34 14.42
C ASN A 179 21.70 -1.84 14.59
N GLN A 180 22.74 -1.11 15.01
CA GLN A 180 22.76 0.33 15.14
C GLN A 180 23.31 0.99 13.86
N GLY A 181 23.63 0.22 12.83
CA GLY A 181 24.23 0.69 11.58
C GLY A 181 25.72 1.03 11.70
N THR A 182 26.37 0.64 12.80
CA THR A 182 27.80 0.85 13.01
C THR A 182 28.58 -0.25 12.32
N THR A 183 29.64 0.10 11.60
CA THR A 183 30.56 -0.91 11.06
C THR A 183 31.26 -1.65 12.19
N VAL A 184 31.17 -2.98 12.18
CA VAL A 184 31.85 -3.88 13.11
C VAL A 184 32.82 -4.78 12.35
N ASN A 185 33.84 -5.27 13.06
CA ASN A 185 34.84 -6.18 12.50
C ASN A 185 34.64 -7.58 13.07
N ASP A 186 34.31 -8.53 12.20
CA ASP A 186 34.46 -9.96 12.48
C ASP A 186 35.91 -10.40 12.17
N TYR A 187 36.28 -11.64 12.54
CA TYR A 187 37.67 -12.10 12.50
C TYR A 187 38.31 -11.93 11.12
N ALA A 188 37.70 -12.45 10.05
CA ALA A 188 38.20 -12.29 8.69
C ALA A 188 38.37 -10.81 8.29
N SER A 189 37.40 -9.93 8.56
CA SER A 189 37.48 -8.50 8.20
C SER A 189 38.58 -7.74 8.96
N SER A 190 39.06 -8.27 10.09
CA SER A 190 40.17 -7.69 10.87
C SER A 190 41.54 -7.94 10.25
N LEU A 191 41.65 -8.94 9.36
CA LEU A 191 42.88 -9.30 8.67
C LEU A 191 43.07 -8.45 7.40
N SER A 192 44.16 -8.68 6.68
CA SER A 192 44.48 -7.97 5.43
C SER A 192 44.75 -8.98 4.32
N PHE A 193 44.07 -8.81 3.19
CA PHE A 193 44.18 -9.71 2.04
C PHE A 193 44.48 -8.93 0.77
N ALA A 194 45.23 -9.55 -0.14
CA ALA A 194 45.48 -8.96 -1.45
C ALA A 194 44.15 -8.75 -2.21
N GLY A 195 43.94 -7.54 -2.75
CA GLY A 195 42.76 -7.19 -3.52
C GLY A 195 41.48 -6.99 -2.70
N VAL A 196 41.57 -6.91 -1.37
CA VAL A 196 40.45 -6.62 -0.46
C VAL A 196 40.75 -5.32 0.29
N ASN A 197 39.77 -4.41 0.35
CA ASN A 197 39.95 -3.17 1.08
C ASN A 197 40.03 -3.43 2.59
N GLN A 198 40.79 -2.61 3.32
CA GLN A 198 40.93 -2.79 4.77
C GLN A 198 39.57 -2.71 5.46
N GLY A 199 39.27 -3.68 6.34
CA GLY A 199 37.99 -3.79 7.05
C GLY A 199 36.85 -4.35 6.20
N TYR A 200 37.11 -4.84 4.98
CA TYR A 200 36.11 -5.51 4.15
C TYR A 200 36.22 -7.03 4.37
N LEU A 201 35.08 -7.72 4.29
CA LEU A 201 35.03 -9.16 4.24
C LEU A 201 35.69 -9.67 2.94
N PRO A 202 36.68 -10.58 3.03
CA PRO A 202 37.19 -11.29 1.86
C PRO A 202 36.15 -12.29 1.31
N GLY A 203 36.32 -12.75 0.07
CA GLY A 203 35.68 -14.01 -0.33
C GLY A 203 36.23 -15.18 0.50
N GLY A 204 35.35 -16.05 0.97
CA GLY A 204 35.58 -17.18 1.88
C GLY A 204 35.62 -16.80 3.35
N PHE A 205 35.03 -15.65 3.73
CA PHE A 205 35.12 -15.16 5.11
C PHE A 205 34.47 -16.12 6.10
N VAL A 206 33.40 -16.82 5.72
CA VAL A 206 32.74 -17.81 6.59
C VAL A 206 33.67 -19.00 6.85
N ALA A 207 34.34 -19.52 5.82
CA ALA A 207 35.28 -20.61 5.96
C ALA A 207 36.49 -20.25 6.84
N ILE A 208 37.01 -19.02 6.67
CA ILE A 208 38.10 -18.47 7.48
C ILE A 208 37.70 -18.40 8.96
N ASP A 209 36.52 -17.85 9.22
CA ASP A 209 36.01 -17.63 10.57
C ASP A 209 35.70 -18.94 11.30
N ILE A 210 35.06 -19.92 10.62
CA ILE A 210 34.80 -21.24 11.20
C ILE A 210 36.11 -21.99 11.46
N ALA A 211 37.09 -21.95 10.54
CA ALA A 211 38.37 -22.61 10.73
C ALA A 211 39.14 -22.05 11.93
N HIS A 212 39.08 -20.73 12.11
CA HIS A 212 39.63 -20.05 13.27
C HIS A 212 38.94 -20.47 14.58
N ASP A 213 37.61 -20.47 14.63
CA ASP A 213 36.84 -20.85 15.82
C ASP A 213 37.08 -22.32 16.23
N LEU A 214 37.12 -23.22 15.25
CA LEU A 214 37.39 -24.65 15.49
C LEU A 214 38.89 -24.96 15.72
N ASN A 215 39.77 -23.98 15.50
CA ASN A 215 41.23 -24.15 15.51
C ASN A 215 41.68 -25.32 14.61
N GLN A 216 41.23 -25.31 13.36
CA GLN A 216 41.50 -26.34 12.35
C GLN A 216 42.19 -25.73 11.12
N PRO A 217 42.97 -26.53 10.36
CA PRO A 217 43.51 -26.08 9.07
C PRO A 217 42.37 -25.82 8.07
N LEU A 218 42.54 -24.79 7.24
CA LEU A 218 41.66 -24.45 6.11
C LEU A 218 42.36 -24.79 4.80
N TYR A 219 41.68 -25.48 3.89
CA TYR A 219 42.15 -25.77 2.54
C TYR A 219 41.17 -25.21 1.50
N ASP A 220 41.72 -24.74 0.39
CA ASP A 220 40.99 -24.23 -0.77
C ASP A 220 40.67 -25.38 -1.75
N PRO A 221 39.39 -25.80 -1.87
CA PRO A 221 39.01 -26.89 -2.76
C PRO A 221 39.16 -26.53 -4.26
N ASP A 222 39.21 -25.25 -4.60
CA ASP A 222 39.33 -24.76 -5.97
C ASP A 222 40.77 -24.77 -6.47
N THR A 223 41.73 -24.79 -5.55
CA THR A 223 43.16 -24.76 -5.87
C THR A 223 43.82 -26.10 -5.53
N GLN A 224 43.90 -26.98 -6.52
CA GLN A 224 44.41 -28.35 -6.36
C GLN A 224 45.92 -28.48 -6.63
N ILE A 225 46.59 -29.29 -5.80
CA ILE A 225 48.01 -29.65 -5.93
C ILE A 225 48.12 -30.92 -6.77
N LYS A 226 48.96 -30.85 -7.81
CA LYS A 226 49.28 -31.98 -8.68
C LYS A 226 50.52 -32.72 -8.20
N ASP A 227 50.50 -34.04 -8.27
CA ASP A 227 51.70 -34.86 -8.12
C ASP A 227 52.59 -34.81 -9.38
N SER A 228 53.71 -35.53 -9.34
CA SER A 228 54.65 -35.61 -10.47
C SER A 228 54.08 -36.24 -11.74
N SER A 229 52.93 -36.93 -11.65
CA SER A 229 52.20 -37.49 -12.79
C SER A 229 51.16 -36.52 -13.37
N GLY A 230 50.96 -35.37 -12.74
CA GLY A 230 49.93 -34.41 -13.10
C GLY A 230 48.54 -34.72 -12.54
N LYS A 231 48.43 -35.74 -11.66
CA LYS A 231 47.18 -36.10 -10.98
C LYS A 231 46.95 -35.15 -9.80
N ASN A 232 45.73 -34.65 -9.64
CA ASN A 232 45.35 -33.86 -8.47
C ASN A 232 45.31 -34.78 -7.23
N VAL A 233 46.09 -34.45 -6.20
CA VAL A 233 46.27 -35.30 -5.00
C VAL A 233 45.94 -34.62 -3.68
N ALA A 234 45.91 -33.29 -3.65
CA ALA A 234 45.60 -32.51 -2.45
C ALA A 234 45.03 -31.14 -2.81
N TYR A 235 44.48 -30.45 -1.83
CA TYR A 235 44.03 -29.07 -1.88
C TYR A 235 45.06 -28.15 -1.25
N THR A 236 45.08 -26.89 -1.67
CA THR A 236 46.05 -25.90 -1.19
C THR A 236 45.68 -25.45 0.21
N LEU A 237 46.65 -25.49 1.14
CA LEU A 237 46.47 -24.94 2.49
C LEU A 237 46.36 -23.41 2.43
N VAL A 238 45.41 -22.85 3.17
CA VAL A 238 45.17 -21.40 3.27
C VAL A 238 45.60 -20.91 4.64
N ASN A 239 46.44 -19.87 4.68
CA ASN A 239 46.84 -19.16 5.89
C ASN A 239 46.30 -17.71 5.91
N PRO A 240 45.13 -17.47 6.54
CA PRO A 240 44.52 -16.14 6.61
C PRO A 240 45.42 -15.07 7.25
N GLN A 241 46.22 -15.43 8.24
CA GLN A 241 47.14 -14.50 8.91
C GLN A 241 48.32 -14.07 8.02
N ALA A 242 48.64 -14.86 6.98
CA ALA A 242 49.58 -14.48 5.93
C ALA A 242 48.92 -13.69 4.78
N GLY A 243 47.61 -13.41 4.87
CA GLY A 243 46.83 -12.72 3.84
C GLY A 243 46.39 -13.63 2.69
N GLU A 244 46.41 -14.95 2.89
CA GLU A 244 45.87 -15.94 1.95
C GLU A 244 44.38 -16.17 2.21
N ARG A 245 43.61 -16.47 1.17
CA ARG A 245 42.16 -16.74 1.25
C ARG A 245 41.75 -17.74 0.17
N PRO A 246 40.61 -18.43 0.32
CA PRO A 246 40.09 -19.28 -0.74
C PRO A 246 39.89 -18.52 -2.07
N ALA A 247 40.13 -19.19 -3.20
CA ALA A 247 40.07 -18.56 -4.51
C ALA A 247 38.65 -18.12 -4.88
N PHE A 248 37.63 -18.97 -4.68
CA PHE A 248 36.23 -18.63 -4.96
C PHE A 248 35.32 -18.57 -3.73
N GLY A 249 35.89 -18.78 -2.53
CA GLY A 249 35.21 -18.65 -1.24
C GLY A 249 34.99 -19.99 -0.54
N ASP A 250 35.04 -21.09 -1.27
CA ASP A 250 34.82 -22.44 -0.74
C ASP A 250 35.92 -22.87 0.23
N GLY A 251 35.58 -23.71 1.22
CA GLY A 251 36.52 -24.11 2.26
C GLY A 251 36.36 -25.54 2.74
N LEU A 252 37.49 -26.25 2.84
CA LEU A 252 37.60 -27.54 3.54
C LEU A 252 38.31 -27.32 4.88
N ILE A 253 37.61 -27.59 5.98
CA ILE A 253 38.09 -27.28 7.34
C ILE A 253 38.37 -28.57 8.09
N GLY A 254 39.60 -28.70 8.60
CA GLY A 254 40.11 -29.91 9.25
C GLY A 254 40.58 -30.98 8.25
N GLY A 255 41.03 -32.13 8.78
CA GLY A 255 41.49 -33.26 7.97
C GLY A 255 42.91 -33.10 7.40
N SER A 256 43.23 -33.83 6.33
CA SER A 256 44.59 -33.84 5.74
C SER A 256 44.77 -32.96 4.51
N GLY A 257 43.66 -32.45 3.95
CA GLY A 257 43.67 -31.73 2.68
C GLY A 257 43.93 -32.62 1.47
N GLN A 258 44.03 -33.95 1.63
CA GLN A 258 44.22 -34.88 0.53
C GLN A 258 42.92 -35.14 -0.22
N ILE A 259 43.01 -35.23 -1.55
CA ILE A 259 41.87 -35.63 -2.40
C ILE A 259 41.66 -37.13 -2.22
N LYS A 260 40.49 -37.49 -1.67
CA LYS A 260 40.08 -38.86 -1.35
C LYS A 260 38.68 -39.13 -1.89
N ASP A 261 38.34 -40.41 -2.04
CA ASP A 261 36.98 -40.82 -2.46
C ASP A 261 35.91 -40.31 -1.50
N GLN A 262 36.22 -40.30 -0.20
CA GLN A 262 35.47 -39.60 0.83
C GLN A 262 36.39 -38.60 1.52
N THR A 263 35.95 -37.35 1.60
CA THR A 263 36.70 -36.29 2.27
C THR A 263 36.89 -36.61 3.76
N ASP A 264 38.06 -36.26 4.30
CA ASP A 264 38.34 -36.31 5.73
C ASP A 264 38.23 -34.94 6.42
N ALA A 265 37.72 -33.94 5.71
CA ALA A 265 37.36 -32.65 6.27
C ALA A 265 36.22 -32.78 7.29
N LYS A 266 36.25 -31.95 8.32
CA LYS A 266 35.23 -31.89 9.38
C LYS A 266 34.07 -30.98 9.02
N VAL A 267 34.37 -29.89 8.32
CA VAL A 267 33.36 -28.96 7.79
C VAL A 267 33.72 -28.64 6.35
N VAL A 268 32.71 -28.59 5.49
CA VAL A 268 32.83 -28.05 4.13
C VAL A 268 31.92 -26.84 4.02
N VAL A 269 32.46 -25.70 3.63
CA VAL A 269 31.70 -24.48 3.34
C VAL A 269 31.67 -24.32 1.82
N ALA A 270 30.47 -24.24 1.26
CA ALA A 270 30.25 -23.86 -0.13
C ALA A 270 29.69 -22.43 -0.15
N ALA A 271 30.48 -21.50 -0.66
CA ALA A 271 30.14 -20.08 -0.72
C ALA A 271 29.14 -19.85 -1.87
N ASN A 272 27.96 -19.30 -1.58
CA ASN A 272 26.89 -19.14 -2.58
C ASN A 272 26.36 -17.70 -2.72
N GLY A 273 27.09 -16.69 -2.24
CA GLY A 273 26.68 -15.30 -2.32
C GLY A 273 25.85 -14.87 -1.11
N GLY A 274 24.55 -14.63 -1.28
CA GLY A 274 23.64 -14.17 -0.21
C GLY A 274 23.28 -15.23 0.84
N SER A 275 23.72 -16.47 0.65
CA SER A 275 23.71 -17.53 1.66
C SER A 275 24.85 -18.53 1.41
N ASP A 276 25.18 -19.32 2.43
CA ASP A 276 26.17 -20.40 2.31
C ASP A 276 25.59 -21.76 2.71
N LEU A 277 26.10 -22.81 2.06
CA LEU A 277 25.76 -24.20 2.36
C LEU A 277 26.92 -24.86 3.09
N ILE A 278 26.64 -25.41 4.28
CA ILE A 278 27.67 -25.99 5.14
C ILE A 278 27.37 -27.46 5.40
N TYR A 279 28.36 -28.31 5.20
CA TYR A 279 28.26 -29.76 5.34
C TYR A 279 29.17 -30.26 6.46
N ILE A 280 28.72 -31.31 7.15
CA ILE A 280 29.48 -32.05 8.17
C ILE A 280 29.67 -33.49 7.66
N PRO A 281 30.75 -33.78 6.90
CA PRO A 281 30.84 -35.00 6.10
C PRO A 281 30.83 -36.32 6.89
N ASP A 282 31.30 -36.30 8.14
CA ASP A 282 31.33 -37.46 9.02
C ASP A 282 30.11 -37.54 9.97
N GLY A 283 29.19 -36.57 9.90
CA GLY A 283 28.00 -36.50 10.73
C GLY A 283 28.28 -36.22 12.21
N ASP A 284 29.44 -35.66 12.57
CA ASP A 284 29.78 -35.38 13.96
C ASP A 284 28.89 -34.28 14.56
N ALA A 285 27.99 -34.68 15.46
CA ALA A 285 27.06 -33.78 16.14
C ALA A 285 27.77 -32.72 16.99
N GLU A 286 28.95 -33.02 17.56
CA GLU A 286 29.69 -32.03 18.34
C GLU A 286 30.23 -30.91 17.44
N THR A 287 30.82 -31.25 16.30
CA THR A 287 31.24 -30.25 15.29
C THR A 287 30.04 -29.45 14.79
N PHE A 288 28.93 -30.11 14.45
CA PHE A 288 27.70 -29.43 14.01
C PHE A 288 27.23 -28.37 15.02
N HIS A 289 27.08 -28.74 16.29
CA HIS A 289 26.60 -27.80 17.31
C HIS A 289 27.58 -26.65 17.58
N LYS A 290 28.90 -26.88 17.51
CA LYS A 290 29.90 -25.81 17.59
C LYS A 290 29.75 -24.81 16.45
N VAL A 291 29.58 -25.30 15.21
CA VAL A 291 29.41 -24.43 14.04
C VAL A 291 28.11 -23.63 14.13
N VAL A 292 26.99 -24.25 14.53
CA VAL A 292 25.71 -23.54 14.72
C VAL A 292 25.83 -22.46 15.81
N ASP A 293 26.40 -22.81 16.97
CA ASP A 293 26.59 -21.87 18.08
C ASP A 293 27.48 -20.68 17.67
N PHE A 294 28.58 -20.95 16.96
CA PHE A 294 29.46 -19.93 16.41
C PHE A 294 28.72 -19.00 15.44
N LEU A 295 28.08 -19.57 14.41
CA LEU A 295 27.40 -18.79 13.36
C LEU A 295 26.24 -17.97 13.92
N SER A 296 25.54 -18.47 14.94
CA SER A 296 24.41 -17.75 15.54
C SER A 296 24.81 -16.41 16.16
N LYS A 297 26.09 -16.24 16.50
CA LYS A 297 26.64 -15.05 17.18
C LYS A 297 27.23 -14.02 16.21
N GLN A 298 27.41 -14.37 14.94
CA GLN A 298 28.08 -13.49 13.97
C GLN A 298 27.16 -12.36 13.51
N ASN A 299 27.74 -11.18 13.26
CA ASN A 299 26.96 -9.99 12.86
C ASN A 299 26.52 -10.06 11.40
N TYR A 300 27.20 -10.83 10.56
CA TYR A 300 26.78 -11.14 9.20
C TYR A 300 25.66 -12.19 9.13
N THR A 301 25.40 -12.95 10.19
CA THR A 301 24.33 -13.95 10.21
C THR A 301 22.99 -13.30 10.48
N SER A 302 22.00 -13.67 9.68
CA SER A 302 20.61 -13.34 9.93
C SER A 302 19.70 -14.55 10.04
N GLY A 303 20.09 -15.77 9.69
CA GLY A 303 19.25 -16.93 10.00
C GLY A 303 19.97 -18.24 9.78
N LEU A 304 19.52 -19.29 10.48
CA LEU A 304 20.09 -20.62 10.35
C LEU A 304 19.00 -21.66 10.14
N PHE A 305 19.17 -22.47 9.10
CA PHE A 305 18.32 -23.63 8.82
C PHE A 305 19.16 -24.89 8.85
N VAL A 306 18.70 -25.93 9.55
CA VAL A 306 19.53 -27.11 9.83
C VAL A 306 18.83 -28.43 9.52
N ASP A 307 19.64 -29.46 9.26
CA ASP A 307 19.16 -30.82 9.08
C ASP A 307 18.73 -31.46 10.41
N THR A 308 17.49 -31.18 10.81
CA THR A 308 16.89 -31.73 12.03
C THR A 308 16.68 -33.24 11.98
N ASN A 309 16.68 -33.86 10.79
CA ASN A 309 16.54 -35.31 10.67
C ASN A 309 17.80 -36.04 11.13
N THR A 310 18.97 -35.45 10.90
CA THR A 310 20.27 -36.00 11.32
C THR A 310 20.68 -35.52 12.71
N PHE A 311 20.53 -34.21 12.98
CA PHE A 311 21.11 -33.58 14.18
C PHE A 311 20.07 -33.19 15.25
N GLY A 312 18.78 -33.38 14.98
CA GLY A 312 17.71 -32.98 15.89
C GLY A 312 17.48 -31.47 15.94
N ASN A 313 16.50 -31.05 16.73
CA ASN A 313 16.17 -29.63 16.91
C ASN A 313 17.30 -28.91 17.65
N THR A 314 17.75 -27.79 17.09
CA THR A 314 18.81 -26.97 17.68
C THR A 314 18.28 -25.55 17.96
N PRO A 315 18.40 -25.04 19.20
CA PRO A 315 17.98 -23.67 19.51
C PRO A 315 18.63 -22.64 18.59
N GLY A 316 17.89 -21.60 18.24
CA GLY A 316 18.26 -20.58 17.28
C GLY A 316 17.92 -20.92 15.84
N THR A 317 17.61 -22.18 15.50
CA THR A 317 17.54 -22.65 14.10
C THR A 317 16.15 -23.16 13.71
N LEU A 318 15.78 -22.98 12.44
CA LEU A 318 14.62 -23.67 11.83
C LEU A 318 15.08 -24.92 11.06
N SER A 319 14.16 -25.83 10.74
CA SER A 319 14.49 -27.03 9.96
C SER A 319 14.67 -26.69 8.47
N LEU A 320 15.54 -27.41 7.76
CA LEU A 320 15.59 -27.38 6.29
C LEU A 320 14.26 -27.77 5.63
N ASP A 321 13.41 -28.57 6.30
CA ASP A 321 12.05 -28.85 5.85
C ASP A 321 11.22 -27.57 5.73
N SER A 322 11.43 -26.60 6.64
CA SER A 322 10.66 -25.36 6.67
C SER A 322 10.87 -24.46 5.45
N ILE A 323 11.95 -24.69 4.70
CA ILE A 323 12.31 -23.96 3.47
C ILE A 323 12.37 -24.90 2.25
N ASN A 324 11.71 -26.06 2.31
CA ASN A 324 11.62 -27.04 1.24
C ASN A 324 12.97 -27.59 0.73
N LEU A 325 14.04 -27.58 1.54
CA LEU A 325 15.35 -28.15 1.18
C LEU A 325 15.50 -29.63 1.56
N GLN A 326 14.43 -30.25 2.05
CA GLN A 326 14.36 -31.68 2.36
C GLN A 326 13.46 -32.39 1.36
N GLY A 327 14.03 -32.73 0.21
CA GLY A 327 13.35 -33.45 -0.87
C GLY A 327 13.76 -34.92 -1.03
N SER A 328 13.27 -35.52 -2.11
CA SER A 328 13.54 -36.89 -2.58
C SER A 328 14.86 -37.04 -3.36
N THR A 329 15.62 -35.97 -3.54
CA THR A 329 16.90 -35.99 -4.27
C THR A 329 17.91 -36.93 -3.61
N SER A 330 18.68 -37.65 -4.43
CA SER A 330 19.80 -38.49 -3.98
C SER A 330 21.08 -37.69 -3.74
N LEU A 331 21.09 -36.39 -4.04
CA LEU A 331 22.24 -35.52 -3.77
C LEU A 331 22.38 -35.27 -2.27
N LEU A 332 23.63 -35.01 -1.85
CA LEU A 332 23.92 -34.65 -0.46
C LEU A 332 23.21 -33.35 -0.11
N LYS A 333 22.66 -33.31 1.10
CA LYS A 333 21.99 -32.14 1.68
C LYS A 333 22.96 -31.43 2.61
N PRO A 334 22.93 -30.09 2.69
CA PRO A 334 23.72 -29.37 3.67
C PRO A 334 23.27 -29.75 5.08
N ALA A 335 24.18 -29.69 6.04
CA ALA A 335 23.83 -29.79 7.45
C ALA A 335 23.26 -28.45 7.96
N ILE A 336 23.76 -27.33 7.41
CA ILE A 336 23.38 -25.97 7.79
C ILE A 336 23.28 -25.11 6.52
N VAL A 337 22.22 -24.31 6.42
CA VAL A 337 22.11 -23.18 5.49
C VAL A 337 22.23 -21.90 6.31
N LEU A 338 23.22 -21.09 5.96
CA LEU A 338 23.48 -19.79 6.55
C LEU A 338 22.83 -18.71 5.71
N ASN A 339 21.85 -18.00 6.27
CA ASN A 339 21.27 -16.81 5.66
C ASN A 339 22.01 -15.56 6.15
N PHE A 340 22.51 -14.74 5.23
CA PHE A 340 23.21 -13.51 5.56
C PHE A 340 22.28 -12.34 5.87
N LYS A 341 22.83 -11.34 6.56
CA LYS A 341 22.16 -10.10 6.94
C LYS A 341 21.82 -9.23 5.73
N THR A 342 20.59 -8.71 5.75
CA THR A 342 20.09 -7.71 4.80
C THR A 342 19.60 -6.45 5.51
N PHE A 343 19.67 -5.31 4.83
CA PHE A 343 19.20 -4.00 5.30
C PHE A 343 19.00 -3.04 4.12
N SER A 344 18.27 -1.94 4.29
CA SER A 344 18.03 -0.96 3.23
C SER A 344 18.87 0.31 3.38
N THR A 345 19.23 0.92 2.25
CA THR A 345 19.78 2.29 2.19
C THR A 345 18.71 3.39 2.13
N ASP A 346 17.47 3.05 1.80
CA ASP A 346 16.31 3.94 1.75
C ASP A 346 15.08 3.29 2.42
N PRO A 347 14.77 3.66 3.68
CA PRO A 347 13.64 3.09 4.43
C PRO A 347 12.26 3.31 3.79
N SER A 348 12.14 4.22 2.81
CA SER A 348 10.91 4.45 2.05
C SER A 348 10.74 3.50 0.85
N ASN A 349 11.82 2.80 0.47
CA ASN A 349 11.87 1.79 -0.57
C ASN A 349 12.79 0.61 -0.16
N PRO A 350 12.44 -0.13 0.90
CA PRO A 350 13.32 -1.14 1.49
C PRO A 350 13.77 -2.21 0.48
N THR A 351 12.82 -2.88 -0.18
CA THR A 351 13.11 -3.89 -1.22
C THR A 351 13.93 -3.34 -2.39
N GLY A 352 13.57 -2.15 -2.89
CA GLY A 352 14.25 -1.57 -4.05
C GLY A 352 15.63 -1.00 -3.73
N SER A 353 16.00 -0.88 -2.46
CA SER A 353 17.29 -0.37 -1.99
C SER A 353 18.01 -1.34 -1.06
N GLN A 354 17.61 -2.62 -1.11
CA GLN A 354 18.13 -3.69 -0.27
C GLN A 354 19.63 -3.89 -0.52
N VAL A 355 20.33 -4.07 0.59
CA VAL A 355 21.73 -4.39 0.70
C VAL A 355 21.83 -5.74 1.40
N GLU A 356 22.77 -6.57 0.95
CA GLU A 356 23.08 -7.85 1.59
C GLU A 356 24.57 -7.98 1.88
N ILE A 357 24.89 -8.74 2.93
CA ILE A 357 26.22 -9.33 3.05
C ILE A 357 26.27 -10.55 2.14
N ALA A 358 27.36 -10.69 1.38
CA ALA A 358 27.53 -11.81 0.48
C ALA A 358 28.95 -12.39 0.52
N ASP A 359 29.05 -13.72 0.62
CA ASP A 359 30.31 -14.44 0.44
C ASP A 359 30.59 -14.64 -1.04
N THR A 360 31.43 -13.76 -1.57
CA THR A 360 31.72 -13.64 -3.01
C THR A 360 32.99 -12.82 -3.24
N ASN A 361 33.58 -12.95 -4.43
CA ASN A 361 34.67 -12.09 -4.89
C ASN A 361 34.21 -10.75 -5.48
N LEU A 362 32.90 -10.54 -5.65
CA LEU A 362 32.35 -9.26 -6.10
C LEU A 362 32.57 -8.15 -5.07
N GLN A 363 32.50 -6.91 -5.53
CA GLN A 363 32.88 -5.72 -4.78
C GLN A 363 31.67 -5.07 -4.10
N GLN A 364 31.91 -4.27 -3.06
CA GLN A 364 30.85 -3.45 -2.47
C GLN A 364 30.24 -2.52 -3.53
N GLY A 365 28.91 -2.47 -3.55
CA GLY A 365 28.14 -1.66 -4.47
C GLY A 365 27.69 -2.40 -5.72
N GLN A 366 28.41 -3.46 -6.13
CA GLN A 366 27.89 -4.49 -7.06
C GLN A 366 26.72 -5.21 -6.43
N GLY A 367 26.01 -6.06 -7.16
CA GLY A 367 24.98 -6.86 -6.53
C GLY A 367 25.22 -8.34 -6.61
N MET A 368 24.43 -9.03 -5.80
CA MET A 368 24.37 -10.47 -5.65
C MET A 368 22.93 -10.83 -5.27
N HIS A 369 22.68 -12.12 -5.16
CA HIS A 369 21.39 -12.68 -4.78
C HIS A 369 21.60 -13.93 -3.90
N GLY A 370 20.50 -14.48 -3.40
CA GLY A 370 20.46 -15.74 -2.67
C GLY A 370 20.35 -15.56 -1.16
N SER A 371 20.13 -14.32 -0.68
CA SER A 371 19.69 -14.09 0.69
C SER A 371 18.21 -14.36 0.84
N PHE A 372 17.76 -14.44 2.10
CA PHE A 372 16.35 -14.63 2.42
C PHE A 372 15.68 -13.28 2.72
N GLY A 373 16.27 -12.17 2.26
CA GLY A 373 15.66 -10.84 2.30
C GLY A 373 14.66 -10.65 1.18
N ARG A 374 13.66 -9.78 1.37
CA ARG A 374 12.56 -9.64 0.41
C ARG A 374 13.01 -9.13 -0.97
N GLY A 375 14.11 -8.39 -1.05
CA GLY A 375 14.75 -7.98 -2.32
C GLY A 375 15.16 -9.15 -3.22
N ASP A 376 15.40 -10.33 -2.64
CA ASP A 376 15.90 -11.52 -3.34
C ASP A 376 14.81 -12.54 -3.61
N THR A 377 13.78 -12.61 -2.75
CA THR A 377 12.70 -13.59 -2.85
C THR A 377 11.47 -13.07 -3.59
N TYR A 378 11.36 -11.75 -3.80
CA TYR A 378 10.19 -11.15 -4.44
C TYR A 378 10.34 -11.07 -5.96
N ASN A 379 10.06 -12.21 -6.61
CA ASN A 379 10.17 -12.34 -8.06
C ASN A 379 9.00 -11.66 -8.79
N ASN A 380 9.26 -11.16 -10.00
CA ASN A 380 8.21 -10.69 -10.90
C ASN A 380 7.63 -11.86 -11.70
N MET A 381 6.30 -11.93 -11.85
CA MET A 381 5.63 -12.94 -12.70
C MET A 381 4.54 -12.31 -13.56
N ILE A 382 4.57 -12.61 -14.85
CA ILE A 382 3.61 -12.11 -15.84
C ILE A 382 3.28 -13.26 -16.79
N ALA A 383 2.00 -13.44 -17.12
CA ALA A 383 1.56 -14.37 -18.15
C ALA A 383 0.69 -13.63 -19.18
N ILE A 384 0.90 -13.91 -20.46
CA ILE A 384 0.18 -13.30 -21.58
C ILE A 384 -0.12 -14.41 -22.59
N GLY A 385 -1.35 -14.50 -23.08
CA GLY A 385 -1.69 -15.47 -24.12
C GLY A 385 -3.17 -15.81 -24.12
N PRO A 386 -3.60 -16.69 -25.06
CA PRO A 386 -4.99 -17.10 -25.18
C PRO A 386 -5.53 -17.83 -23.94
N ASP A 387 -4.67 -18.49 -23.15
CA ASP A 387 -5.08 -19.31 -22.02
C ASP A 387 -5.01 -18.58 -20.67
N PHE A 388 -4.56 -17.33 -20.64
CA PHE A 388 -4.49 -16.50 -19.44
C PHE A 388 -5.55 -15.39 -19.44
N LYS A 389 -6.02 -15.01 -18.25
CA LYS A 389 -6.93 -13.86 -18.10
C LYS A 389 -6.25 -12.56 -18.54
N GLN A 390 -7.01 -11.72 -19.24
CA GLN A 390 -6.53 -10.40 -19.64
C GLN A 390 -6.76 -9.38 -18.51
N SER A 391 -5.83 -8.45 -18.34
CA SER A 391 -5.91 -7.36 -17.34
C SER A 391 -6.16 -7.86 -15.91
N TYR A 392 -5.65 -9.05 -15.57
CA TYR A 392 -5.81 -9.68 -14.27
C TYR A 392 -4.55 -9.54 -13.44
N THR A 393 -4.70 -9.24 -12.14
CA THR A 393 -3.62 -9.27 -11.16
C THR A 393 -3.90 -10.40 -10.19
N ASP A 394 -2.97 -11.35 -10.14
CA ASP A 394 -3.04 -12.44 -9.18
C ASP A 394 -2.43 -12.01 -7.84
N LEU A 395 -3.18 -12.26 -6.78
CA LEU A 395 -2.85 -11.83 -5.41
C LEU A 395 -2.51 -13.03 -4.53
N ALA A 396 -2.86 -14.24 -4.99
CA ALA A 396 -2.37 -15.45 -4.36
C ALA A 396 -0.86 -15.57 -4.59
N PRO A 397 -0.09 -16.05 -3.59
CA PRO A 397 1.34 -16.23 -3.77
C PRO A 397 1.62 -17.30 -4.83
N VAL A 398 2.62 -17.01 -5.66
CA VAL A 398 3.09 -17.86 -6.74
C VAL A 398 4.62 -17.91 -6.72
N SER A 399 5.19 -18.98 -7.26
CA SER A 399 6.65 -19.19 -7.30
C SER A 399 7.09 -19.79 -8.63
N ASN A 400 8.40 -19.80 -8.88
CA ASN A 400 8.97 -20.44 -10.06
C ASN A 400 8.63 -21.92 -10.16
N ALA A 401 8.34 -22.58 -9.03
CA ALA A 401 7.90 -23.97 -9.02
C ALA A 401 6.53 -24.17 -9.69
N ASP A 402 5.69 -23.13 -9.75
CA ASP A 402 4.33 -23.21 -10.29
C ASP A 402 4.29 -23.07 -11.82
N VAL A 403 5.34 -22.50 -12.42
CA VAL A 403 5.40 -22.18 -13.85
C VAL A 403 5.28 -23.44 -14.69
N ALA A 404 6.12 -24.45 -14.43
CA ALA A 404 6.12 -25.68 -15.21
C ALA A 404 4.80 -26.46 -15.09
N THR A 405 4.23 -26.52 -13.87
CA THR A 405 2.95 -27.19 -13.61
C THR A 405 1.80 -26.47 -14.30
N THR A 406 1.80 -25.12 -14.30
CA THR A 406 0.79 -24.30 -14.96
C THR A 406 0.85 -24.45 -16.47
N LEU A 407 2.04 -24.34 -17.07
CA LEU A 407 2.23 -24.53 -18.52
C LEU A 407 1.87 -25.95 -18.97
N ALA A 408 2.17 -26.97 -18.16
CA ALA A 408 1.75 -28.34 -18.44
C ALA A 408 0.22 -28.47 -18.43
N SER A 409 -0.45 -27.84 -17.46
CA SER A 409 -1.90 -27.82 -17.37
C SER A 409 -2.54 -27.15 -18.60
N VAL A 410 -1.99 -26.01 -19.03
CA VAL A 410 -2.44 -25.29 -20.25
C VAL A 410 -2.28 -26.17 -21.49
N LEU A 411 -1.15 -26.87 -21.61
CA LEU A 411 -0.88 -27.78 -22.74
C LEU A 411 -1.63 -29.13 -22.65
N GLY A 412 -2.35 -29.40 -21.55
CA GLY A 412 -3.05 -30.66 -21.32
C GLY A 412 -2.12 -31.86 -21.07
N PHE A 413 -0.95 -31.61 -20.49
CA PHE A 413 0.03 -32.64 -20.15
C PHE A 413 0.09 -32.90 -18.64
N ASP A 414 0.14 -34.18 -18.28
CA ASP A 414 0.48 -34.59 -16.93
C ASP A 414 2.00 -34.77 -16.81
N ILE A 415 2.64 -33.95 -15.96
CA ILE A 415 4.06 -34.14 -15.62
C ILE A 415 4.14 -35.08 -14.40
N PRO A 416 4.82 -36.24 -14.52
CA PRO A 416 5.06 -37.11 -13.37
C PRO A 416 5.88 -36.38 -12.30
N SER A 417 5.43 -36.42 -11.04
CA SER A 417 6.17 -35.87 -9.91
C SER A 417 7.10 -36.92 -9.30
N ASN A 418 8.37 -36.57 -9.09
CA ASN A 418 9.33 -37.39 -8.36
C ASN A 418 9.40 -36.93 -6.89
N GLY A 419 8.30 -37.08 -6.15
CA GLY A 419 8.17 -36.64 -4.76
C GLY A 419 6.99 -35.69 -4.53
N ASP A 420 6.89 -35.18 -3.31
CA ASP A 420 5.74 -34.39 -2.84
C ASP A 420 5.95 -32.87 -2.97
N LEU A 421 7.21 -32.41 -3.03
CA LEU A 421 7.55 -31.00 -3.27
C LEU A 421 7.34 -30.66 -4.75
N LYS A 422 6.20 -30.06 -5.06
CA LYS A 422 5.81 -29.62 -6.41
C LYS A 422 5.09 -28.28 -6.35
N GLY A 423 5.22 -27.48 -7.41
CA GLY A 423 4.37 -26.30 -7.57
C GLY A 423 2.92 -26.67 -7.88
N ARG A 424 2.02 -25.70 -7.69
CA ARG A 424 0.61 -25.80 -8.02
C ARG A 424 0.33 -25.27 -9.43
N VAL A 425 -0.85 -25.59 -9.95
CA VAL A 425 -1.39 -24.87 -11.10
C VAL A 425 -1.95 -23.55 -10.60
N ILE A 426 -1.57 -22.44 -11.25
CA ILE A 426 -2.09 -21.09 -10.98
C ILE A 426 -3.47 -20.94 -11.66
N ASN A 427 -4.45 -21.71 -11.19
CA ASN A 427 -5.76 -21.82 -11.82
C ASN A 427 -6.48 -20.48 -11.90
N GLU A 428 -6.29 -19.63 -10.90
CA GLU A 428 -6.90 -18.31 -10.81
C GLU A 428 -6.44 -17.35 -11.91
N ALA A 429 -5.25 -17.57 -12.50
CA ALA A 429 -4.74 -16.79 -13.62
C ALA A 429 -5.18 -17.33 -14.99
N ILE A 430 -5.64 -18.58 -15.07
CA ILE A 430 -6.07 -19.22 -16.32
C ILE A 430 -7.46 -18.72 -16.73
N ALA A 431 -7.65 -18.49 -18.04
CA ALA A 431 -8.93 -18.08 -18.61
C ALA A 431 -10.02 -19.12 -18.31
N GLY A 432 -11.13 -18.68 -17.71
CA GLY A 432 -12.20 -19.57 -17.25
C GLY A 432 -11.94 -20.27 -15.91
N GLY A 433 -10.79 -20.03 -15.27
CA GLY A 433 -10.51 -20.42 -13.89
C GLY A 433 -11.19 -19.51 -12.85
N PRO A 434 -11.09 -19.85 -11.55
CA PRO A 434 -11.73 -19.09 -10.46
C PRO A 434 -11.23 -17.64 -10.38
N ASP A 435 -12.04 -16.69 -9.92
CA ASP A 435 -11.69 -15.26 -9.87
C ASP A 435 -10.59 -14.93 -8.85
N ASN A 436 -10.46 -15.74 -7.81
CA ASN A 436 -9.38 -15.65 -6.83
C ASN A 436 -9.12 -17.03 -6.21
N THR A 437 -7.96 -17.18 -5.57
CA THR A 437 -7.59 -18.35 -4.78
C THR A 437 -7.29 -17.91 -3.35
N PRO A 438 -8.02 -18.41 -2.33
CA PRO A 438 -7.73 -18.10 -0.94
C PRO A 438 -6.33 -18.56 -0.52
N TYR A 439 -5.68 -17.76 0.31
CA TYR A 439 -4.38 -18.09 0.89
C TYR A 439 -4.31 -17.59 2.34
N THR A 440 -3.33 -18.08 3.08
CA THR A 440 -3.06 -17.64 4.46
C THR A 440 -1.61 -17.18 4.59
N THR A 441 -1.32 -16.36 5.60
CA THR A 441 0.04 -15.95 5.94
C THR A 441 0.40 -16.44 7.34
N GLY A 442 1.69 -16.62 7.60
CA GLY A 442 2.17 -17.08 8.89
C GLY A 442 3.65 -16.82 9.11
N ILE A 443 4.09 -17.02 10.36
CA ILE A 443 5.47 -16.88 10.77
C ILE A 443 5.88 -18.15 11.51
N LEU A 444 6.94 -18.80 11.05
CA LEU A 444 7.63 -19.83 11.83
C LEU A 444 8.71 -19.17 12.68
N LYS A 445 8.87 -19.67 13.90
CA LYS A 445 9.86 -19.19 14.87
C LYS A 445 10.55 -20.38 15.52
N SER A 446 11.88 -20.34 15.60
CA SER A 446 12.64 -21.34 16.35
C SER A 446 12.66 -21.07 17.87
N ASP A 447 12.95 -22.11 18.64
CA ASP A 447 13.33 -21.94 20.05
C ASP A 447 14.54 -21.01 20.14
N PRO A 448 14.62 -20.10 21.12
CA PRO A 448 15.72 -19.17 21.22
C PRO A 448 17.02 -19.84 21.68
N THR A 449 18.16 -19.37 21.19
CA THR A 449 19.49 -19.62 21.79
C THR A 449 19.56 -19.08 23.23
N SER A 450 20.64 -19.40 23.96
CA SER A 450 20.83 -18.94 25.34
C SER A 450 20.90 -17.42 25.50
N ASP A 451 21.28 -16.69 24.45
CA ASP A 451 21.31 -15.22 24.40
C ASP A 451 20.02 -14.61 23.80
N GLY A 452 19.01 -15.44 23.50
CA GLY A 452 17.67 -14.99 23.09
C GLY A 452 17.44 -14.90 21.58
N THR A 453 18.42 -15.28 20.75
CA THR A 453 18.33 -15.22 19.28
C THR A 453 17.42 -16.33 18.74
N SER A 454 16.49 -15.98 17.84
CA SER A 454 15.63 -16.93 17.13
C SER A 454 15.64 -16.63 15.63
N THR A 455 15.64 -17.68 14.82
CA THR A 455 15.36 -17.60 13.38
C THR A 455 13.86 -17.52 13.16
N TYR A 456 13.44 -16.59 12.31
CA TYR A 456 12.07 -16.43 11.87
C TYR A 456 11.96 -16.66 10.36
N LEU A 457 10.82 -17.18 9.91
CA LEU A 457 10.49 -17.35 8.50
C LEU A 457 9.04 -16.90 8.27
N ASP A 458 8.88 -15.85 7.47
CA ASP A 458 7.59 -15.36 6.99
C ASP A 458 7.18 -16.20 5.77
N TYR A 459 5.95 -16.71 5.77
CA TYR A 459 5.44 -17.56 4.70
C TYR A 459 3.98 -17.27 4.38
N GLN A 460 3.59 -17.68 3.18
CA GLN A 460 2.21 -17.73 2.71
C GLN A 460 1.86 -19.17 2.32
N ASP A 461 0.59 -19.54 2.37
CA ASP A 461 0.13 -20.91 2.14
C ASP A 461 -1.13 -20.92 1.27
N VAL A 462 -1.06 -21.63 0.14
CA VAL A 462 -2.18 -21.87 -0.78
C VAL A 462 -2.45 -23.36 -0.81
N ASN A 463 -3.56 -23.79 -0.20
CA ASN A 463 -3.99 -25.19 -0.19
C ASN A 463 -2.89 -26.18 0.23
N GLY A 464 -2.04 -25.81 1.18
CA GLY A 464 -0.93 -26.62 1.68
C GLY A 464 0.41 -26.43 0.94
N THR A 465 0.44 -25.67 -0.15
CA THR A 465 1.68 -25.24 -0.81
C THR A 465 2.21 -23.98 -0.12
N LYS A 466 3.39 -24.08 0.50
CA LYS A 466 4.04 -22.97 1.19
C LYS A 466 4.96 -22.16 0.27
N TYR A 467 4.84 -20.85 0.40
CA TYR A 467 5.64 -19.82 -0.28
C TYR A 467 6.39 -19.02 0.78
N PHE A 468 7.66 -18.73 0.53
CA PHE A 468 8.52 -18.07 1.51
C PHE A 468 8.74 -16.62 1.13
N ASP A 469 8.44 -15.70 2.05
CA ASP A 469 8.58 -14.27 1.79
C ASP A 469 9.94 -13.75 2.26
N ALA A 470 10.28 -13.96 3.53
CA ALA A 470 11.56 -13.52 4.07
C ALA A 470 11.95 -14.35 5.30
N ALA A 471 13.23 -14.46 5.59
CA ALA A 471 13.72 -15.07 6.81
C ALA A 471 14.83 -14.27 7.46
N GLY A 472 14.87 -14.34 8.79
CA GLY A 472 16.04 -13.97 9.55
C GLY A 472 15.79 -13.69 11.04
N TYR A 473 16.73 -13.04 11.69
CA TYR A 473 16.66 -12.59 13.07
C TYR A 473 15.94 -11.25 13.08
N ARG A 474 15.19 -10.99 14.13
CA ARG A 474 14.30 -9.82 14.21
C ARG A 474 15.01 -8.47 14.02
N ASP A 475 16.26 -8.39 14.41
CA ASP A 475 17.13 -7.21 14.39
C ASP A 475 18.04 -7.14 13.14
N ARG A 476 18.03 -8.15 12.27
CA ARG A 476 19.04 -8.34 11.21
C ARG A 476 18.48 -8.75 9.85
N ALA A 477 17.17 -8.71 9.65
CA ALA A 477 16.56 -8.97 8.35
C ALA A 477 15.47 -7.94 8.03
N GLU A 478 15.42 -7.51 6.78
CA GLU A 478 14.24 -6.84 6.23
C GLU A 478 13.10 -7.85 6.09
N ARG A 479 12.19 -7.86 7.08
CA ARG A 479 11.08 -8.82 7.20
C ARG A 479 9.74 -8.14 6.99
N SER A 480 8.79 -8.90 6.46
CA SER A 480 7.41 -8.45 6.20
C SER A 480 6.63 -8.05 7.46
N SER A 481 7.08 -8.50 8.64
CA SER A 481 6.31 -8.52 9.88
C SER A 481 6.72 -7.53 10.99
N ASP A 482 7.72 -6.67 10.81
CA ASP A 482 8.05 -5.61 11.79
C ASP A 482 7.51 -4.24 11.35
N GLU A 483 6.17 -4.14 11.20
CA GLU A 483 5.44 -3.14 10.41
C GLU A 483 5.43 -3.56 8.94
N CYS A 484 4.28 -3.94 8.42
CA CYS A 484 4.09 -4.26 7.00
C CYS A 484 4.36 -2.98 6.16
N ARG A 485 5.64 -2.72 5.89
CA ARG A 485 6.20 -1.70 5.00
C ARG A 485 6.54 -2.28 3.64
N TYR A 486 5.73 -3.24 3.18
CA TYR A 486 5.77 -3.65 1.80
C TYR A 486 4.47 -3.19 1.20
N ARG A 487 4.58 -2.16 0.36
CA ARG A 487 3.60 -1.89 -0.68
C ARG A 487 3.32 -3.24 -1.32
N THR A 488 2.15 -3.80 -1.04
CA THR A 488 1.50 -4.69 -1.98
C THR A 488 1.61 -3.94 -3.30
N VAL A 489 2.31 -4.49 -4.29
CA VAL A 489 2.03 -4.13 -5.67
C VAL A 489 0.73 -4.85 -6.02
N GLY A 490 -0.30 -4.52 -5.25
CA GLY A 490 -1.68 -4.84 -5.41
C GLY A 490 -2.33 -3.48 -5.30
N LEU A 491 -2.64 -2.91 -6.45
CA LEU A 491 -3.52 -1.75 -6.63
C LEU A 491 -2.98 -0.34 -6.35
N SER A 492 -2.22 0.22 -7.27
CA SER A 492 -2.18 1.69 -7.37
C SER A 492 -2.08 2.10 -8.83
N THR A 493 -3.21 2.03 -9.54
CA THR A 493 -3.40 2.87 -10.72
C THR A 493 -3.72 4.30 -10.30
N SER A 494 -4.33 4.51 -9.12
CA SER A 494 -4.62 5.84 -8.59
C SER A 494 -3.37 6.51 -8.00
N LYS A 495 -3.08 7.70 -8.50
CA LYS A 495 -2.14 8.68 -7.91
C LYS A 495 -2.86 9.74 -7.08
N HIS A 496 -4.18 9.83 -7.26
CA HIS A 496 -5.04 10.85 -6.67
C HIS A 496 -6.35 10.23 -6.16
N VAL A 497 -6.88 10.80 -5.08
CA VAL A 497 -8.24 10.60 -4.59
C VAL A 497 -8.91 11.96 -4.52
N LEU A 498 -10.06 12.08 -5.19
CA LEU A 498 -10.91 13.28 -5.15
C LEU A 498 -12.18 12.98 -4.34
N LEU A 499 -12.36 13.66 -3.22
CA LEU A 499 -13.51 13.52 -2.32
C LEU A 499 -14.51 14.65 -2.55
N LEU A 500 -15.69 14.33 -3.07
CA LEU A 500 -16.78 15.28 -3.29
C LEU A 500 -17.94 14.95 -2.35
N SER A 501 -18.21 15.84 -1.39
CA SER A 501 -19.39 15.74 -0.53
C SER A 501 -20.47 16.70 -1.03
N ILE A 502 -21.71 16.24 -1.21
CA ILE A 502 -22.86 17.11 -1.47
C ILE A 502 -23.77 17.07 -0.24
N ASP A 503 -23.74 18.12 0.59
CA ASP A 503 -24.60 18.16 1.78
C ASP A 503 -26.08 18.02 1.41
N GLY A 504 -26.76 17.09 2.06
CA GLY A 504 -28.18 16.80 1.84
C GLY A 504 -28.46 15.79 0.72
N LEU A 505 -27.45 15.26 0.03
CA LEU A 505 -27.67 14.25 -1.01
C LEU A 505 -28.02 12.88 -0.41
N ARG A 506 -29.30 12.53 -0.47
CA ARG A 506 -29.78 11.20 -0.05
C ARG A 506 -29.64 10.20 -1.19
N GLN A 507 -29.52 8.92 -0.84
CA GLN A 507 -29.61 7.86 -1.84
C GLN A 507 -30.97 7.86 -2.55
N ALA A 508 -32.04 8.22 -1.84
CA ALA A 508 -33.37 8.38 -2.42
C ALA A 508 -33.46 9.49 -3.48
N ASP A 509 -32.59 10.51 -3.41
CA ASP A 509 -32.55 11.58 -4.41
C ASP A 509 -31.85 11.11 -5.69
N LEU A 510 -30.78 10.32 -5.56
CA LEU A 510 -30.12 9.66 -6.71
C LEU A 510 -31.04 8.66 -7.43
N ALA A 511 -31.91 7.99 -6.70
CA ALA A 511 -32.82 6.99 -7.23
C ALA A 511 -34.12 7.58 -7.81
N ASP A 512 -34.44 8.85 -7.57
CA ASP A 512 -35.72 9.46 -7.97
C ASP A 512 -35.75 9.75 -9.48
N PRO A 513 -36.63 9.10 -10.27
CA PRO A 513 -36.73 9.33 -11.71
C PRO A 513 -37.08 10.77 -12.08
N LYS A 514 -37.72 11.53 -11.18
CA LYS A 514 -38.06 12.95 -11.41
C LYS A 514 -36.84 13.86 -11.31
N LEU A 515 -35.78 13.43 -10.64
CA LEU A 515 -34.55 14.19 -10.47
C LEU A 515 -33.46 13.79 -11.47
N GLN A 516 -33.55 12.63 -12.11
CA GLN A 516 -32.51 12.12 -13.02
C GLN A 516 -32.15 13.07 -14.16
N SER A 517 -33.10 13.84 -14.70
CA SER A 517 -32.83 14.84 -15.75
C SER A 517 -31.94 15.99 -15.28
N ASP A 518 -31.85 16.19 -13.98
CA ASP A 518 -31.16 17.30 -13.34
C ASP A 518 -29.75 16.93 -12.89
N ILE A 519 -29.40 15.64 -12.91
CA ILE A 519 -28.10 15.11 -12.46
C ILE A 519 -27.35 14.23 -13.49
N PRO A 520 -27.29 14.59 -14.79
CA PRO A 520 -26.68 13.75 -15.81
C PRO A 520 -25.18 13.48 -15.61
N ASN A 521 -24.39 14.39 -15.02
CA ASN A 521 -22.97 14.17 -14.77
C ASN A 521 -22.73 13.21 -13.59
N ILE A 522 -23.55 13.31 -12.53
CA ILE A 522 -23.54 12.35 -11.42
C ILE A 522 -23.94 10.95 -11.93
N LEU A 523 -24.98 10.86 -12.77
CA LEU A 523 -25.36 9.59 -13.40
C LEU A 523 -24.28 9.05 -14.32
N ASN A 524 -23.51 9.92 -14.99
CA ASN A 524 -22.36 9.48 -15.76
C ASN A 524 -21.28 8.87 -14.85
N LEU A 525 -20.96 9.48 -13.70
CA LEU A 525 -20.06 8.88 -12.71
C LEU A 525 -20.59 7.53 -12.21
N ALA A 526 -21.90 7.41 -11.96
CA ALA A 526 -22.51 6.14 -11.59
C ALA A 526 -22.34 5.08 -12.70
N SER A 527 -22.48 5.47 -13.97
CA SER A 527 -22.32 4.57 -15.13
C SER A 527 -20.88 4.11 -15.36
N THR A 528 -19.90 4.89 -14.91
CA THR A 528 -18.46 4.59 -15.01
C THR A 528 -17.86 4.13 -13.68
N GLY A 529 -18.69 3.88 -12.66
CA GLY A 529 -18.25 3.59 -11.30
C GLY A 529 -19.09 2.51 -10.63
N VAL A 530 -18.89 2.37 -9.32
CA VAL A 530 -19.68 1.49 -8.43
C VAL A 530 -20.59 2.37 -7.59
N THR A 531 -21.90 2.11 -7.63
CA THR A 531 -22.88 2.82 -6.81
C THR A 531 -23.26 1.98 -5.60
N TYR A 532 -23.11 2.51 -4.39
CA TYR A 532 -23.49 1.85 -3.15
C TYR A 532 -24.87 2.35 -2.71
N THR A 533 -25.89 1.54 -3.00
CA THR A 533 -27.29 1.92 -2.83
C THR A 533 -27.80 1.81 -1.38
N ASN A 534 -26.96 1.35 -0.46
CA ASN A 534 -27.30 1.18 0.96
C ASN A 534 -26.19 1.77 1.86
N ALA A 535 -25.77 3.00 1.55
CA ALA A 535 -24.74 3.70 2.30
C ALA A 535 -25.33 4.54 3.44
N THR A 536 -24.82 4.36 4.67
CA THR A 536 -25.18 5.18 5.83
C THR A 536 -24.04 6.12 6.23
N THR A 537 -24.37 7.36 6.58
CA THR A 537 -23.43 8.29 7.23
C THR A 537 -23.38 8.08 8.75
N SER A 538 -22.60 8.91 9.45
CA SER A 538 -22.48 8.94 10.90
C SER A 538 -23.80 9.16 11.63
N LYS A 539 -23.83 8.79 12.91
CA LYS A 539 -24.90 9.08 13.85
C LYS A 539 -24.31 9.78 15.08
N PRO A 540 -24.75 11.00 15.44
CA PRO A 540 -25.68 11.85 14.68
C PRO A 540 -25.13 12.23 13.29
N SER A 541 -26.03 12.52 12.36
CA SER A 541 -25.71 12.83 10.96
C SER A 541 -25.66 14.35 10.74
N ASP A 542 -24.74 14.99 11.45
CA ASP A 542 -24.40 16.39 11.23
C ASP A 542 -23.14 16.53 10.35
N SER A 543 -22.87 17.74 9.86
CA SER A 543 -21.72 18.08 9.03
C SER A 543 -20.38 17.64 9.64
N PHE A 544 -20.10 17.91 10.91
CA PHE A 544 -18.81 17.54 11.53
C PHE A 544 -18.61 16.02 11.69
N PRO A 545 -19.53 15.28 12.35
CA PRO A 545 -19.40 13.83 12.48
C PRO A 545 -19.46 13.13 11.11
N GLY A 546 -20.26 13.64 10.16
CA GLY A 546 -20.35 13.12 8.80
C GLY A 546 -19.04 13.26 8.03
N LEU A 547 -18.40 14.42 8.10
CA LEU A 547 -17.07 14.65 7.51
C LEU A 547 -16.04 13.70 8.12
N LEU A 548 -15.96 13.68 9.45
CA LEU A 548 -14.98 12.87 10.17
C LEU A 548 -15.13 11.38 9.88
N SER A 549 -16.36 10.91 9.65
CA SER A 549 -16.61 9.53 9.25
C SER A 549 -15.75 9.13 8.05
N TYR A 550 -15.81 9.87 6.95
CA TYR A 550 -15.11 9.49 5.71
C TYR A 550 -13.65 9.94 5.61
N ILE A 551 -13.14 10.75 6.56
CA ILE A 551 -11.72 11.13 6.62
C ILE A 551 -10.94 10.50 7.79
N THR A 552 -11.61 9.83 8.74
CA THR A 552 -10.95 9.12 9.86
C THR A 552 -11.29 7.64 9.90
N GLY A 553 -12.33 7.23 9.17
CA GLY A 553 -12.85 5.87 9.20
C GLY A 553 -13.49 5.48 10.53
N ALA A 554 -13.94 6.45 11.32
CA ALA A 554 -14.49 6.24 12.66
C ALA A 554 -15.79 7.00 12.91
N SER A 555 -16.59 6.49 13.84
CA SER A 555 -17.80 7.12 14.37
C SER A 555 -17.48 8.20 15.42
N PRO A 556 -18.47 9.05 15.78
CA PRO A 556 -18.34 10.04 16.86
C PRO A 556 -17.87 9.47 18.21
N ALA A 557 -18.20 8.21 18.49
CA ALA A 557 -17.75 7.53 19.71
C ALA A 557 -16.22 7.46 19.81
N THR A 558 -15.54 7.32 18.67
CA THR A 558 -14.09 7.22 18.57
C THR A 558 -13.44 8.56 18.27
N THR A 559 -14.01 9.35 17.36
CA THR A 559 -13.45 10.67 17.02
C THR A 559 -13.61 11.67 18.17
N GLY A 560 -14.62 11.45 19.04
CA GLY A 560 -14.97 12.33 20.14
C GLY A 560 -15.64 13.64 19.69
N VAL A 561 -16.16 13.69 18.46
CA VAL A 561 -16.83 14.87 17.88
C VAL A 561 -18.25 14.47 17.49
N TYR A 562 -19.21 14.85 18.32
CA TYR A 562 -20.62 14.50 18.14
C TYR A 562 -21.41 15.54 17.34
N TYR A 563 -20.99 16.80 17.35
CA TYR A 563 -21.67 17.92 16.70
C TYR A 563 -20.71 19.12 16.63
N ASP A 564 -21.00 20.11 15.78
CA ASP A 564 -20.26 21.39 15.74
C ASP A 564 -20.40 22.20 17.04
N ASN A 565 -21.56 22.10 17.68
CA ASN A 565 -21.86 22.60 19.01
C ASN A 565 -21.98 21.43 20.00
N SER A 566 -20.96 21.25 20.83
CA SER A 566 -20.83 20.10 21.75
C SER A 566 -20.47 20.56 23.18
N TYR A 567 -20.16 19.62 24.05
CA TYR A 567 -19.67 19.87 25.40
C TYR A 567 -18.46 18.99 25.72
N ASP A 568 -17.48 19.56 26.41
CA ASP A 568 -16.32 18.83 26.91
C ASP A 568 -16.12 19.09 28.40
N ARG A 569 -16.28 18.02 29.19
CA ARG A 569 -16.11 18.03 30.66
C ARG A 569 -14.66 18.28 31.08
N SER A 570 -13.69 18.11 30.19
CA SER A 570 -12.26 18.25 30.48
C SER A 570 -11.69 19.62 30.12
N LEU A 571 -12.38 20.39 29.29
CA LEU A 571 -11.89 21.69 28.81
C LEU A 571 -12.38 22.85 29.69
N ILE A 572 -11.61 23.92 29.64
CA ILE A 572 -11.89 25.19 30.33
C ILE A 572 -12.50 26.15 29.32
N ALA A 573 -13.50 26.92 29.77
CA ALA A 573 -14.20 27.87 28.91
C ALA A 573 -13.28 28.98 28.35
N PRO A 574 -13.60 29.54 27.17
CA PRO A 574 -12.88 30.68 26.60
C PRO A 574 -12.74 31.84 27.61
N GLY A 575 -11.56 32.45 27.66
CA GLY A 575 -11.22 33.49 28.65
C GLY A 575 -10.84 32.98 30.05
N GLY A 576 -10.85 31.66 30.27
CA GLY A 576 -10.31 31.03 31.47
C GLY A 576 -8.77 31.00 31.53
N HIS A 577 -8.25 30.33 32.54
CA HIS A 577 -6.80 30.09 32.74
C HIS A 577 -6.59 28.74 33.44
N ALA A 578 -5.35 28.24 33.46
CA ALA A 578 -5.01 27.00 34.15
C ALA A 578 -5.61 26.96 35.59
N ASN A 579 -6.28 25.86 35.93
CA ASN A 579 -7.07 25.65 37.16
C ASN A 579 -8.45 26.35 37.25
N SER A 580 -8.92 27.01 36.19
CA SER A 580 -10.33 27.39 36.10
C SER A 580 -11.23 26.14 36.08
N PRO A 581 -12.52 26.25 36.48
CA PRO A 581 -13.45 25.13 36.42
C PRO A 581 -13.51 24.51 35.01
N GLN A 582 -13.43 23.17 34.95
CA GLN A 582 -13.57 22.41 33.72
C GLN A 582 -15.06 22.10 33.44
N GLY A 583 -15.36 21.85 32.17
CA GLY A 583 -16.71 21.68 31.67
C GLY A 583 -17.18 22.92 30.92
N THR A 584 -17.01 22.90 29.60
CA THR A 584 -17.42 24.00 28.72
C THR A 584 -18.12 23.50 27.47
N GLN A 585 -19.04 24.33 26.97
CA GLN A 585 -19.49 24.25 25.59
C GLN A 585 -18.29 24.41 24.66
N VAL A 586 -18.26 23.62 23.60
CA VAL A 586 -17.28 23.70 22.51
C VAL A 586 -18.04 24.04 21.24
N LEU A 587 -17.81 25.25 20.71
CA LEU A 587 -18.41 25.74 19.46
C LEU A 587 -17.34 25.73 18.37
N LEU A 588 -17.62 25.03 17.28
CA LEU A 588 -16.79 24.92 16.08
C LEU A 588 -17.55 25.47 14.86
N ASP A 589 -18.02 26.71 14.96
CA ASP A 589 -18.83 27.42 13.96
C ASP A 589 -18.26 28.83 13.69
N GLU A 590 -19.01 29.73 13.05
CA GLU A 590 -18.56 31.10 12.74
C GLU A 590 -18.26 31.94 14.00
N SER A 591 -18.69 31.51 15.20
CA SER A 591 -18.50 32.28 16.42
C SER A 591 -17.03 32.42 16.79
N ILE A 592 -16.18 31.46 16.40
CA ILE A 592 -14.74 31.46 16.68
C ILE A 592 -13.92 32.31 15.69
N ASP A 593 -14.55 32.83 14.63
CA ASP A 593 -13.87 33.62 13.61
C ASP A 593 -13.46 35.01 14.11
N LYS A 594 -12.39 35.55 13.54
CA LYS A 594 -11.99 36.96 13.73
C LYS A 594 -13.04 37.90 13.16
N ASN A 595 -13.62 37.56 12.01
CA ASN A 595 -14.71 38.31 11.41
C ASN A 595 -15.60 37.41 10.53
N PRO A 596 -16.72 36.91 11.05
CA PRO A 596 -17.61 36.01 10.31
C PRO A 596 -18.40 36.71 9.20
N ASP A 597 -18.39 38.05 9.11
CA ASP A 597 -19.07 38.77 8.04
C ASP A 597 -18.27 38.77 6.70
N LEU A 598 -17.00 38.35 6.72
CA LEU A 598 -16.13 38.30 5.54
C LEU A 598 -15.98 36.87 5.03
N LEU A 599 -15.87 36.68 3.71
CA LEU A 599 -15.64 35.35 3.12
C LEU A 599 -14.34 34.71 3.62
N SER A 600 -13.37 35.52 4.08
CA SER A 600 -12.11 35.01 4.61
C SER A 600 -12.14 34.71 6.12
N GLY A 601 -13.28 34.86 6.81
CA GLY A 601 -13.37 34.74 8.27
C GLY A 601 -12.55 35.79 9.04
N GLY A 602 -12.04 36.82 8.36
CA GLY A 602 -11.15 37.83 8.93
C GLY A 602 -9.65 37.48 8.92
N GLY A 603 -9.26 36.41 8.20
CA GLY A 603 -7.87 35.99 8.02
C GLY A 603 -7.52 35.73 6.55
N GLY A 604 -6.61 34.79 6.34
CA GLY A 604 -6.19 34.26 5.04
C GLY A 604 -6.93 32.98 4.65
N TYR A 605 -8.19 32.83 5.08
CA TYR A 605 -8.94 31.57 5.03
C TYR A 605 -8.31 30.51 5.97
N GLY A 606 -9.07 29.49 6.40
CA GLY A 606 -8.57 28.45 7.33
C GLY A 606 -8.14 28.98 8.70
N VAL A 607 -7.18 28.28 9.33
CA VAL A 607 -6.75 28.48 10.73
C VAL A 607 -6.37 29.93 11.07
N SER A 608 -5.83 30.67 10.10
CA SER A 608 -5.42 32.07 10.28
C SER A 608 -6.59 33.02 10.54
N SER A 609 -7.81 32.56 10.31
CA SER A 609 -9.07 33.29 10.47
C SER A 609 -9.74 33.04 11.82
N ILE A 610 -9.25 32.04 12.57
CA ILE A 610 -9.74 31.70 13.91
C ILE A 610 -9.17 32.71 14.93
N ASP A 611 -10.02 33.19 15.83
CA ASP A 611 -9.64 33.99 17.00
C ASP A 611 -9.35 33.06 18.19
N PRO A 612 -8.08 32.90 18.59
CA PRO A 612 -7.71 31.97 19.66
C PRO A 612 -8.38 32.33 20.99
N THR A 613 -8.72 33.61 21.24
CA THR A 613 -9.33 34.04 22.50
C THR A 613 -10.75 33.51 22.71
N LYS A 614 -11.37 33.02 21.63
CA LYS A 614 -12.70 32.40 21.63
C LYS A 614 -12.66 30.89 21.75
N LEU A 615 -11.47 30.28 21.74
CA LEU A 615 -11.29 28.84 21.84
C LEU A 615 -11.29 28.37 23.29
N PRO A 616 -11.77 27.14 23.57
CA PRO A 616 -11.61 26.53 24.87
C PRO A 616 -10.13 26.22 25.14
N LEU A 617 -9.81 26.00 26.41
CA LEU A 617 -8.44 25.74 26.87
C LEU A 617 -8.32 24.33 27.45
N ASP A 618 -7.17 23.68 27.28
CA ASP A 618 -6.83 22.47 28.03
C ASP A 618 -6.52 22.79 29.51
N SER A 619 -6.29 21.74 30.32
CA SER A 619 -5.93 21.90 31.73
C SER A 619 -4.63 22.67 31.98
N ASN A 620 -3.76 22.78 30.97
CA ASN A 620 -2.50 23.51 31.02
C ASN A 620 -2.66 24.98 30.59
N GLY A 621 -3.83 25.37 30.09
CA GLY A 621 -4.09 26.71 29.57
C GLY A 621 -3.68 26.90 28.10
N ASN A 622 -3.54 25.83 27.32
CA ASN A 622 -3.33 25.92 25.87
C ASN A 622 -4.67 25.98 25.15
N PHE A 623 -4.77 26.82 24.11
CA PHE A 623 -5.96 26.86 23.27
C PHE A 623 -6.13 25.56 22.50
N ILE A 624 -7.35 25.04 22.47
CA ILE A 624 -7.74 23.89 21.66
C ILE A 624 -8.30 24.41 20.34
N TYR A 625 -7.49 24.32 19.28
CA TYR A 625 -7.96 24.59 17.93
C TYR A 625 -8.85 23.45 17.43
N PRO A 626 -9.68 23.69 16.39
CA PRO A 626 -10.52 22.64 15.82
C PRO A 626 -9.74 21.38 15.44
N HIS A 627 -8.53 21.51 14.92
CA HIS A 627 -7.66 20.37 14.59
C HIS A 627 -7.19 19.57 15.81
N ASN A 628 -7.10 20.19 17.00
CA ASN A 628 -6.77 19.48 18.24
C ASN A 628 -7.98 18.75 18.84
N TYR A 629 -9.19 19.04 18.37
CA TYR A 629 -10.39 18.50 18.99
C TYR A 629 -10.60 17.01 18.68
N PRO A 630 -10.52 16.50 17.43
CA PRO A 630 -10.59 15.07 17.16
C PRO A 630 -9.56 14.25 17.96
N LYS A 631 -9.97 13.08 18.45
CA LYS A 631 -9.09 12.18 19.23
C LYS A 631 -8.24 11.25 18.37
N VAL A 632 -8.44 11.28 17.05
CA VAL A 632 -7.77 10.42 16.06
C VAL A 632 -7.25 11.26 14.90
N ASN A 633 -6.26 10.74 14.20
CA ASN A 633 -5.73 11.34 12.98
C ASN A 633 -6.67 11.16 11.77
N THR A 634 -6.35 11.87 10.70
CA THR A 634 -7.10 11.89 9.44
C THR A 634 -6.34 11.18 8.31
N ILE A 635 -7.03 10.87 7.20
CA ILE A 635 -6.38 10.41 5.96
C ILE A 635 -5.32 11.40 5.44
N PHE A 636 -5.48 12.69 5.74
CA PHE A 636 -4.52 13.72 5.37
C PHE A 636 -3.24 13.57 6.19
N ASP A 637 -3.33 13.24 7.49
CA ASP A 637 -2.14 12.97 8.31
C ASP A 637 -1.36 11.77 7.75
N VAL A 638 -2.08 10.71 7.34
CA VAL A 638 -1.47 9.51 6.75
C VAL A 638 -0.78 9.84 5.42
N ALA A 639 -1.44 10.59 4.54
CA ALA A 639 -0.85 11.03 3.27
C ALA A 639 0.35 11.96 3.49
N LYS A 640 0.26 12.88 4.46
CA LYS A 640 1.33 13.81 4.81
C LYS A 640 2.56 13.08 5.35
N ALA A 641 2.35 12.10 6.22
CA ALA A 641 3.41 11.24 6.74
C ALA A 641 4.09 10.42 5.63
N ALA A 642 3.37 10.10 4.56
CA ALA A 642 3.91 9.46 3.35
C ALA A 642 4.58 10.44 2.36
N GLY A 643 4.69 11.73 2.71
CA GLY A 643 5.32 12.76 1.88
C GLY A 643 4.47 13.26 0.72
N LEU A 644 3.16 13.04 0.73
CA LEU A 644 2.24 13.46 -0.32
C LEU A 644 1.69 14.88 -0.07
N TYR A 645 1.38 15.58 -1.17
CA TYR A 645 0.73 16.88 -1.14
C TYR A 645 -0.80 16.71 -1.01
N THR A 646 -1.43 17.48 -0.12
CA THR A 646 -2.85 17.37 0.24
C THR A 646 -3.55 18.73 0.13
N ALA A 647 -4.83 18.72 -0.27
CA ALA A 647 -5.65 19.93 -0.29
C ALA A 647 -7.07 19.62 0.18
N TYR A 648 -7.81 20.59 0.68
CA TYR A 648 -9.23 20.39 0.97
C TYR A 648 -9.96 21.72 1.07
N SER A 649 -11.23 21.73 0.65
CA SER A 649 -12.07 22.92 0.76
C SER A 649 -13.42 22.62 1.39
N ASP A 650 -13.80 23.41 2.40
CA ASP A 650 -15.09 23.26 3.08
C ASP A 650 -15.65 24.62 3.53
N LYS A 651 -16.72 24.62 4.33
CA LYS A 651 -17.24 25.83 4.98
C LYS A 651 -16.51 26.12 6.28
N HIS A 652 -16.58 27.37 6.76
CA HIS A 652 -16.02 27.85 8.04
C HIS A 652 -14.50 27.65 8.27
N PRO A 653 -13.78 28.63 8.84
CA PRO A 653 -12.44 28.41 9.40
C PRO A 653 -12.35 27.23 10.38
N ALA A 654 -13.44 26.91 11.08
CA ALA A 654 -13.54 25.77 12.00
C ALA A 654 -13.24 24.40 11.35
N TYR A 655 -13.33 24.30 10.02
CA TYR A 655 -12.97 23.08 9.30
C TYR A 655 -11.46 22.84 9.20
N ASP A 656 -10.65 23.72 9.80
CA ASP A 656 -9.29 23.39 10.25
C ASP A 656 -9.19 22.03 10.95
N LEU A 657 -10.29 21.51 11.51
CA LEU A 657 -10.44 20.14 11.97
C LEU A 657 -9.88 19.05 11.02
N VAL A 658 -9.91 19.25 9.69
CA VAL A 658 -9.32 18.30 8.72
C VAL A 658 -7.79 18.22 8.77
N ASN A 659 -7.11 19.22 9.36
CA ASN A 659 -5.66 19.20 9.56
C ASN A 659 -5.21 18.16 10.60
N GLY A 660 -6.16 17.54 11.29
CA GLY A 660 -5.90 16.53 12.31
C GLY A 660 -5.12 17.05 13.51
N PRO A 661 -4.82 16.18 14.50
CA PRO A 661 -4.23 16.60 15.77
C PRO A 661 -2.92 17.41 15.65
N ASN A 662 -2.17 17.24 14.56
CA ASN A 662 -0.90 17.92 14.30
C ASN A 662 -1.06 19.33 13.71
N GLY A 663 -2.24 19.68 13.18
CA GLY A 663 -2.53 21.02 12.66
C GLY A 663 -1.87 21.40 11.34
N ASN A 664 -1.32 20.42 10.60
CA ASN A 664 -0.58 20.66 9.36
C ASN A 664 -0.76 19.57 8.29
N ALA A 665 -1.78 18.74 8.41
CA ALA A 665 -1.99 17.61 7.51
C ALA A 665 -2.45 18.04 6.10
N VAL A 666 -3.04 19.23 5.94
CA VAL A 666 -3.51 19.78 4.66
C VAL A 666 -2.60 20.92 4.20
N ASP A 667 -1.89 20.73 3.09
CA ASP A 667 -0.98 21.75 2.53
C ASP A 667 -1.71 22.98 1.97
N ASP A 668 -2.91 22.77 1.43
CA ASP A 668 -3.77 23.80 0.88
C ASP A 668 -5.20 23.68 1.42
N LEU A 669 -5.43 24.31 2.57
CA LEU A 669 -6.74 24.36 3.20
C LEU A 669 -7.47 25.64 2.81
N TYR A 670 -8.57 25.51 2.06
CA TYR A 670 -9.40 26.64 1.63
C TYR A 670 -10.81 26.57 2.19
N THR A 671 -11.07 27.28 3.28
CA THR A 671 -12.37 27.25 3.98
C THR A 671 -13.05 28.63 4.01
N PRO A 672 -13.72 29.06 2.93
CA PRO A 672 -14.46 30.32 2.95
C PRO A 672 -15.61 30.29 3.97
N GLU A 673 -15.83 31.42 4.64
CA GLU A 673 -16.84 31.54 5.69
C GLU A 673 -18.26 31.62 5.10
N ILE A 674 -19.15 30.74 5.55
CA ILE A 674 -20.52 30.60 5.02
C ILE A 674 -21.52 31.53 5.71
N ALA A 675 -21.25 31.99 6.92
CA ALA A 675 -22.02 33.03 7.61
C ALA A 675 -21.79 34.44 7.03
N ALA A 676 -20.80 34.58 6.13
CA ALA A 676 -20.39 35.84 5.53
C ALA A 676 -21.53 36.65 4.92
N LYS A 677 -21.43 37.97 5.01
CA LYS A 677 -22.37 38.91 4.40
C LYS A 677 -21.89 39.23 2.98
N VAL A 678 -22.60 38.67 2.02
CA VAL A 678 -22.22 38.64 0.61
C VAL A 678 -23.27 39.26 -0.30
N ALA A 679 -22.83 39.69 -1.47
CA ALA A 679 -23.66 40.09 -2.59
C ALA A 679 -23.10 39.47 -3.89
N ILE A 680 -23.89 39.51 -4.96
CA ILE A 680 -23.43 39.13 -6.30
C ILE A 680 -23.14 40.41 -7.08
N GLU A 681 -21.89 40.59 -7.48
CA GLU A 681 -21.44 41.70 -8.33
C GLU A 681 -20.78 41.11 -9.58
N ASN A 682 -21.31 41.45 -10.77
CA ASN A 682 -20.82 40.92 -12.05
C ASN A 682 -20.77 39.38 -12.12
N GLY A 683 -21.77 38.70 -11.53
CA GLY A 683 -21.85 37.25 -11.50
C GLY A 683 -20.87 36.56 -10.56
N LYS A 684 -20.19 37.30 -9.67
CA LYS A 684 -19.30 36.76 -8.65
C LYS A 684 -19.80 37.06 -7.25
N LEU A 685 -19.59 36.11 -6.35
CA LEU A 685 -19.81 36.34 -4.93
C LEU A 685 -18.73 37.26 -4.38
N VAL A 686 -19.15 38.35 -3.74
CA VAL A 686 -18.25 39.31 -3.09
C VAL A 686 -18.76 39.63 -1.70
N ASP A 687 -17.84 39.86 -0.77
CA ASP A 687 -18.15 40.49 0.50
C ASP A 687 -17.87 42.00 0.44
N LYS A 688 -18.18 42.71 1.52
CA LYS A 688 -18.01 44.16 1.57
C LYS A 688 -16.56 44.62 1.35
N SER A 689 -15.58 43.78 1.66
CA SER A 689 -14.15 44.10 1.51
C SER A 689 -13.64 43.94 0.07
N THR A 690 -14.32 43.12 -0.72
CA THR A 690 -13.93 42.76 -2.09
C THR A 690 -14.83 43.34 -3.17
N ALA A 691 -16.02 43.85 -2.80
CA ALA A 691 -16.93 44.52 -3.71
C ALA A 691 -16.34 45.84 -4.27
N GLN A 692 -16.54 46.07 -5.57
CA GLN A 692 -16.11 47.30 -6.24
C GLN A 692 -17.01 48.48 -5.87
N ASN A 693 -18.33 48.26 -5.79
CA ASN A 693 -19.31 49.30 -5.44
C ASN A 693 -20.23 48.87 -4.28
N PRO A 694 -19.70 48.65 -3.06
CA PRO A 694 -20.46 48.08 -1.95
C PRO A 694 -21.70 48.90 -1.56
N ALA A 695 -21.69 50.22 -1.74
CA ALA A 695 -22.84 51.08 -1.44
C ALA A 695 -24.07 50.83 -2.34
N SER A 696 -23.88 50.16 -3.49
CA SER A 696 -24.95 49.82 -4.44
C SER A 696 -25.50 48.41 -4.26
N LEU A 697 -24.90 47.62 -3.38
CA LEU A 697 -25.21 46.21 -3.18
C LEU A 697 -25.96 45.99 -1.86
N THR A 698 -26.84 45.00 -1.84
CA THR A 698 -27.47 44.52 -0.61
C THR A 698 -26.78 43.24 -0.16
N PHE A 699 -26.06 43.31 0.95
CA PHE A 699 -25.34 42.16 1.51
C PHE A 699 -26.27 41.32 2.39
N LYS A 700 -26.22 40.00 2.22
CA LYS A 700 -27.01 39.01 2.95
C LYS A 700 -26.16 37.78 3.27
N GLY A 701 -26.59 36.93 4.20
CA GLY A 701 -25.85 35.69 4.50
C GLY A 701 -25.79 34.77 3.28
N VAL A 702 -24.72 33.99 3.12
CA VAL A 702 -24.58 33.04 1.97
C VAL A 702 -25.79 32.12 1.88
N THR A 703 -26.21 31.54 2.99
CA THR A 703 -27.34 30.58 3.09
C THR A 703 -28.72 31.23 3.00
N SER A 704 -28.82 32.56 2.88
CA SER A 704 -30.11 33.25 2.78
C SER A 704 -30.81 33.08 1.42
N SER A 705 -30.13 32.52 0.42
CA SER A 705 -30.74 32.08 -0.83
C SER A 705 -29.91 31.00 -1.52
N VAL A 706 -30.58 30.16 -2.30
CA VAL A 706 -29.94 29.15 -3.16
C VAL A 706 -28.89 29.79 -4.07
N LEU A 707 -29.24 30.86 -4.80
CA LEU A 707 -28.34 31.56 -5.71
C LEU A 707 -27.01 32.03 -5.06
N THR A 708 -27.05 32.57 -3.84
CA THR A 708 -25.81 32.98 -3.15
C THR A 708 -25.00 31.78 -2.65
N THR A 709 -25.66 30.65 -2.41
CA THR A 709 -25.02 29.41 -1.98
C THR A 709 -24.37 28.70 -3.16
N GLU A 710 -25.01 28.68 -4.33
CA GLU A 710 -24.42 28.21 -5.60
C GLU A 710 -23.16 29.00 -5.94
N ALA A 711 -23.23 30.33 -5.90
CA ALA A 711 -22.07 31.19 -6.13
C ALA A 711 -20.97 31.04 -5.07
N TYR A 712 -21.29 30.53 -3.88
CA TYR A 712 -20.33 30.17 -2.85
C TYR A 712 -19.67 28.83 -3.13
N ASP A 713 -20.44 27.84 -3.59
CA ASP A 713 -19.90 26.57 -4.06
C ASP A 713 -18.97 26.78 -5.27
N ASP A 714 -19.28 27.73 -6.16
CA ASP A 714 -18.41 28.11 -7.29
C ASP A 714 -17.01 28.57 -6.86
N LEU A 715 -16.86 29.20 -5.69
CA LEU A 715 -15.54 29.59 -5.16
C LEU A 715 -14.68 28.34 -4.87
N LYS A 716 -15.28 27.31 -4.28
CA LYS A 716 -14.61 26.07 -3.92
C LYS A 716 -14.39 25.18 -5.15
N VAL A 717 -15.33 25.13 -6.08
CA VAL A 717 -15.14 24.49 -7.39
C VAL A 717 -13.94 25.12 -8.09
N LYS A 718 -13.82 26.45 -8.07
CA LYS A 718 -12.66 27.13 -8.65
C LYS A 718 -11.34 26.74 -7.97
N ALA A 719 -11.34 26.53 -6.64
CA ALA A 719 -10.16 26.01 -5.93
C ALA A 719 -9.78 24.61 -6.41
N ILE A 720 -10.73 23.68 -6.48
CA ILE A 720 -10.49 22.30 -6.98
C ILE A 720 -9.96 22.31 -8.43
N LEU A 721 -10.51 23.16 -9.30
CA LEU A 721 -10.02 23.30 -10.67
C LEU A 721 -8.57 23.81 -10.73
N ASN A 722 -8.18 24.72 -9.83
CA ASN A 722 -6.81 25.21 -9.75
C ASN A 722 -5.86 24.12 -9.20
N GLU A 723 -6.26 23.39 -8.16
CA GLU A 723 -5.51 22.27 -7.58
C GLU A 723 -5.28 21.14 -8.59
N THR A 724 -6.31 20.82 -9.38
CA THR A 724 -6.23 19.87 -10.50
C THR A 724 -5.21 20.31 -11.56
N GLN A 725 -4.98 21.62 -11.71
CA GLN A 725 -3.97 22.20 -12.61
C GLN A 725 -2.56 22.28 -12.00
N GLY A 726 -2.35 21.77 -10.78
CA GLY A 726 -1.08 21.90 -10.06
C GLY A 726 -0.81 23.33 -9.59
N LEU A 727 -1.86 24.04 -9.19
CA LEU A 727 -1.80 25.35 -8.56
C LEU A 727 -2.40 25.26 -7.15
N ASN A 728 -2.11 26.25 -6.31
CA ASN A 728 -2.86 26.39 -5.06
C ASN A 728 -4.34 26.76 -5.32
N SER A 729 -5.18 26.67 -4.30
CA SER A 729 -6.60 27.02 -4.29
C SER A 729 -6.90 28.40 -4.90
N PHE A 730 -6.02 29.39 -4.71
CA PHE A 730 -6.14 30.73 -5.29
C PHE A 730 -5.72 30.84 -6.77
N GLY A 731 -5.06 29.81 -7.31
CA GLY A 731 -4.56 29.79 -8.70
C GLY A 731 -3.37 30.72 -8.94
N ASN A 732 -2.68 31.17 -7.88
CA ASN A 732 -1.62 32.19 -7.96
C ASN A 732 -0.22 31.65 -7.67
N ARG A 733 -0.10 30.39 -7.22
CA ARG A 733 1.17 29.71 -6.95
C ARG A 733 1.15 28.32 -7.55
N LYS A 734 2.24 27.93 -8.23
CA LYS A 734 2.41 26.56 -8.71
C LYS A 734 2.74 25.62 -7.54
N THR A 735 2.09 24.47 -7.51
CA THR A 735 2.21 23.43 -6.49
C THR A 735 2.23 22.05 -7.17
N GLU A 736 2.16 20.99 -6.37
CA GLU A 736 1.85 19.65 -6.88
C GLU A 736 0.33 19.48 -7.04
N VAL A 737 -0.09 18.52 -7.87
CA VAL A 737 -1.48 18.06 -7.89
C VAL A 737 -1.69 17.21 -6.64
N PRO A 738 -2.65 17.51 -5.76
CA PRO A 738 -2.79 16.79 -4.51
C PRO A 738 -3.09 15.30 -4.70
N SER A 739 -2.50 14.45 -3.87
CA SER A 739 -2.81 13.01 -3.84
C SER A 739 -4.13 12.71 -3.13
N ILE A 740 -4.52 13.52 -2.14
CA ILE A 740 -5.87 13.53 -1.57
C ILE A 740 -6.36 14.98 -1.57
N TYR A 741 -7.49 15.22 -2.21
CA TYR A 741 -8.16 16.51 -2.22
C TYR A 741 -9.65 16.40 -2.43
N GLY A 742 -10.36 17.49 -2.23
CA GLY A 742 -11.81 17.43 -2.25
C GLY A 742 -12.49 18.68 -1.74
N MET A 743 -13.81 18.68 -1.90
CA MET A 743 -14.64 19.75 -1.39
C MET A 743 -16.03 19.28 -0.98
N ASN A 744 -16.71 20.17 -0.25
CA ASN A 744 -18.12 20.04 0.09
C ASN A 744 -19.00 21.03 -0.69
N PHE A 745 -20.19 20.64 -1.14
CA PHE A 745 -21.24 21.48 -1.73
C PHE A 745 -22.34 21.80 -0.71
N GLN A 746 -22.94 22.99 -0.79
CA GLN A 746 -23.96 23.49 0.14
C GLN A 746 -25.32 23.77 -0.49
N ALA A 747 -25.34 24.06 -1.79
CA ALA A 747 -26.54 24.54 -2.48
C ALA A 747 -27.74 23.60 -2.32
N LEU A 748 -27.52 22.28 -2.43
CA LEU A 748 -28.57 21.28 -2.27
C LEU A 748 -29.21 21.32 -0.88
N SER A 749 -28.40 21.25 0.19
CA SER A 749 -28.91 21.33 1.58
C SER A 749 -29.70 22.62 1.82
N VAL A 750 -29.20 23.78 1.36
CA VAL A 750 -29.93 25.06 1.49
C VAL A 750 -31.25 25.03 0.73
N ALA A 751 -31.28 24.49 -0.49
CA ALA A 751 -32.49 24.35 -1.28
C ALA A 751 -33.50 23.37 -0.67
N GLN A 752 -33.05 22.37 0.10
CA GLN A 752 -33.93 21.46 0.84
C GLN A 752 -34.52 22.13 2.09
N LYS A 753 -33.75 22.98 2.80
CA LYS A 753 -34.21 23.73 3.99
C LYS A 753 -35.10 24.94 3.65
N ASP A 754 -34.91 25.58 2.49
CA ASP A 754 -35.68 26.76 2.07
C ASP A 754 -37.19 26.50 2.12
N ILE A 755 -37.97 27.40 2.69
CA ILE A 755 -39.43 27.22 2.86
C ILE A 755 -40.21 27.00 1.56
N ASN A 756 -39.66 27.46 0.43
CA ASN A 756 -40.22 27.26 -0.92
C ASN A 756 -39.39 26.23 -1.72
N GLY A 757 -38.54 25.50 -1.03
CA GLY A 757 -37.60 24.50 -1.51
C GLY A 757 -38.11 23.05 -1.39
N GLY A 758 -37.18 22.11 -1.52
CA GLY A 758 -37.37 20.68 -1.30
C GLY A 758 -38.42 20.00 -2.20
N ILE A 759 -38.90 18.83 -1.75
CA ILE A 759 -39.88 18.00 -2.48
C ILE A 759 -41.23 18.05 -1.76
N ALA A 760 -42.31 18.28 -2.50
CA ALA A 760 -43.66 18.28 -1.97
C ALA A 760 -44.11 16.85 -1.54
N ALA A 761 -45.20 16.76 -0.77
CA ALA A 761 -45.71 15.48 -0.28
C ALA A 761 -46.16 14.51 -1.40
N ASP A 762 -46.50 15.02 -2.59
CA ASP A 762 -46.81 14.23 -3.79
C ASP A 762 -45.56 13.84 -4.61
N GLY A 763 -44.37 14.13 -4.07
CA GLY A 763 -43.08 13.88 -4.71
C GLY A 763 -42.72 14.89 -5.80
N THR A 764 -43.37 16.05 -5.90
CA THR A 764 -43.00 17.08 -6.88
C THR A 764 -41.81 17.90 -6.37
N PRO A 765 -40.65 17.90 -7.06
CA PRO A 765 -39.52 18.75 -6.68
C PRO A 765 -39.85 20.23 -6.94
N SER A 766 -39.36 21.12 -6.09
CA SER A 766 -39.52 22.56 -6.32
C SER A 766 -38.48 23.08 -7.30
N ALA A 767 -38.80 24.17 -8.01
CA ALA A 767 -37.87 24.80 -8.96
C ALA A 767 -36.52 25.19 -8.31
N LYS A 768 -36.52 25.56 -7.03
CA LYS A 768 -35.28 25.89 -6.29
C LYS A 768 -34.41 24.66 -6.04
N LEU A 769 -35.02 23.51 -5.78
CA LEU A 769 -34.30 22.25 -5.59
C LEU A 769 -33.69 21.78 -6.92
N GLU A 770 -34.48 21.82 -7.99
CA GLU A 770 -34.02 21.46 -9.34
C GLU A 770 -32.87 22.38 -9.80
N ASP A 771 -32.94 23.67 -9.52
CA ASP A 771 -31.89 24.66 -9.82
C ASP A 771 -30.57 24.29 -9.11
N ALA A 772 -30.63 24.08 -7.78
CA ALA A 772 -29.47 23.70 -6.98
C ALA A 772 -28.84 22.36 -7.41
N LEU A 773 -29.66 21.37 -7.77
CA LEU A 773 -29.19 20.08 -8.28
C LEU A 773 -28.49 20.24 -9.63
N LYS A 774 -29.10 20.99 -10.57
CA LYS A 774 -28.50 21.27 -11.88
C LYS A 774 -27.18 22.01 -11.76
N HIS A 775 -27.11 23.00 -10.88
CA HIS A 775 -25.87 23.74 -10.62
C HIS A 775 -24.78 22.81 -10.08
N THR A 776 -25.09 22.05 -9.03
CA THR A 776 -24.16 21.10 -8.41
C THR A 776 -23.66 20.04 -9.41
N ASP A 777 -24.57 19.47 -10.21
CA ASP A 777 -24.23 18.50 -11.25
C ASP A 777 -23.31 19.10 -12.33
N GLN A 778 -23.58 20.33 -12.76
CA GLN A 778 -22.72 21.04 -13.71
C GLN A 778 -21.32 21.28 -13.14
N SER A 779 -21.20 21.65 -11.86
CA SER A 779 -19.91 21.79 -11.19
C SER A 779 -19.14 20.47 -11.15
N ILE A 780 -19.80 19.34 -10.90
CA ILE A 780 -19.18 18.01 -10.98
C ILE A 780 -18.69 17.73 -12.40
N GLY A 781 -19.52 18.04 -13.41
CA GLY A 781 -19.12 17.94 -14.81
C GLY A 781 -17.87 18.76 -15.14
N GLN A 782 -17.74 19.97 -14.60
CA GLN A 782 -16.54 20.82 -14.76
C GLN A 782 -15.29 20.19 -14.14
N ILE A 783 -15.40 19.65 -12.91
CA ILE A 783 -14.27 19.02 -12.22
C ILE A 783 -13.81 17.78 -12.98
N VAL A 784 -14.73 16.91 -13.40
CA VAL A 784 -14.41 15.71 -14.19
C VAL A 784 -13.81 16.09 -15.55
N ALA A 785 -14.33 17.13 -16.20
CA ALA A 785 -13.77 17.63 -17.45
C ALA A 785 -12.34 18.15 -17.29
N GLU A 786 -12.03 18.83 -16.18
CA GLU A 786 -10.68 19.30 -15.90
C GLU A 786 -9.72 18.14 -15.59
N LEU A 787 -10.15 17.14 -14.82
CA LEU A 787 -9.39 15.90 -14.62
C LEU A 787 -9.01 15.23 -15.95
N LYS A 788 -9.98 15.10 -16.87
CA LYS A 788 -9.75 14.54 -18.21
C LYS A 788 -8.81 15.41 -19.03
N LYS A 789 -8.99 16.73 -18.98
CA LYS A 789 -8.15 17.71 -19.69
C LYS A 789 -6.69 17.68 -19.21
N GLN A 790 -6.46 17.44 -17.92
CA GLN A 790 -5.11 17.30 -17.35
C GLN A 790 -4.53 15.89 -17.49
N GLY A 791 -5.28 14.93 -18.07
CA GLY A 791 -4.86 13.54 -18.19
C GLY A 791 -4.75 12.82 -16.84
N LEU A 792 -5.52 13.26 -15.84
CA LEU A 792 -5.48 12.74 -14.48
C LEU A 792 -6.61 11.76 -14.17
N PHE A 793 -7.69 11.75 -14.96
CA PHE A 793 -8.89 10.97 -14.68
C PHE A 793 -8.61 9.45 -14.54
N ASP A 794 -7.75 8.90 -15.41
CA ASP A 794 -7.33 7.49 -15.40
C ASP A 794 -6.42 7.13 -14.20
N SER A 795 -6.07 8.11 -13.37
CA SER A 795 -5.25 7.96 -12.16
C SER A 795 -5.91 8.59 -10.93
N THR A 796 -7.19 8.94 -11.01
CA THR A 796 -7.94 9.56 -9.91
C THR A 796 -9.12 8.69 -9.54
N LEU A 797 -9.16 8.24 -8.28
CA LEU A 797 -10.39 7.69 -7.69
C LEU A 797 -11.28 8.85 -7.25
N VAL A 798 -12.44 9.01 -7.88
CA VAL A 798 -13.46 10.00 -7.52
C VAL A 798 -14.47 9.36 -6.58
N VAL A 799 -14.59 9.87 -5.36
CA VAL A 799 -15.61 9.48 -4.39
C VAL A 799 -16.62 10.60 -4.27
N LEU A 800 -17.88 10.33 -4.61
CA LEU A 800 -19.00 11.24 -4.43
C LEU A 800 -19.89 10.71 -3.31
N THR A 801 -20.12 11.51 -2.28
CA THR A 801 -20.92 11.15 -1.10
C THR A 801 -21.65 12.36 -0.51
N ALA A 802 -22.20 12.23 0.70
CA ALA A 802 -22.67 13.33 1.52
C ALA A 802 -22.28 13.12 2.99
N LYS A 803 -22.07 14.22 3.73
CA LYS A 803 -21.94 14.18 5.20
C LYS A 803 -23.22 13.74 5.87
N HIS A 804 -24.36 14.11 5.29
CA HIS A 804 -25.68 13.81 5.80
C HIS A 804 -26.76 13.98 4.72
N GLY A 805 -27.90 13.34 4.94
CA GLY A 805 -29.18 13.67 4.34
C GLY A 805 -29.86 14.84 5.07
N GLN A 806 -31.18 14.82 5.12
CA GLN A 806 -32.05 15.90 5.62
C GLN A 806 -33.46 15.37 5.93
N ASN A 807 -34.05 15.72 7.07
CA ASN A 807 -35.38 15.26 7.47
C ASN A 807 -36.44 16.39 7.43
N PRO A 808 -37.64 16.18 6.84
CA PRO A 808 -38.02 15.06 5.97
C PRO A 808 -37.60 15.31 4.51
N ARG A 809 -37.53 14.23 3.73
CA ARG A 809 -37.39 14.31 2.27
C ARG A 809 -38.66 14.83 1.60
N LEU A 810 -39.82 14.28 1.96
CA LEU A 810 -41.11 14.60 1.35
C LEU A 810 -41.97 15.48 2.27
N GLY A 811 -42.51 16.57 1.72
CA GLY A 811 -43.30 17.52 2.50
C GLY A 811 -42.42 18.40 3.39
N ALA A 812 -43.05 19.09 4.34
CA ALA A 812 -42.37 19.99 5.28
C ALA A 812 -42.39 19.38 6.69
N ALA A 813 -41.31 19.61 7.43
CA ALA A 813 -41.18 19.20 8.82
C ALA A 813 -42.25 19.85 9.71
N THR A 814 -42.64 19.12 10.74
CA THR A 814 -43.34 19.68 11.89
C THR A 814 -42.31 20.34 12.81
N LEU A 815 -42.48 21.63 13.09
CA LEU A 815 -41.55 22.42 13.91
C LEU A 815 -41.91 22.30 15.39
N ILE A 816 -40.95 21.91 16.22
CA ILE A 816 -41.09 21.74 17.67
C ILE A 816 -40.16 22.73 18.37
N LYS A 817 -40.57 23.27 19.53
CA LYS A 817 -39.73 24.20 20.29
C LYS A 817 -38.53 23.45 20.87
N ASP A 818 -37.33 23.95 20.58
CA ASP A 818 -36.03 23.36 21.00
C ASP A 818 -35.83 23.24 22.53
N ASP A 819 -36.53 24.03 23.34
CA ASP A 819 -36.42 23.95 24.81
C ASP A 819 -37.41 22.96 25.46
N ILE A 820 -38.19 22.21 24.68
CA ILE A 820 -39.25 21.35 25.22
C ILE A 820 -38.70 20.27 26.17
N TYR A 821 -37.52 19.71 25.88
CA TYR A 821 -36.88 18.68 26.70
C TYR A 821 -36.16 19.27 27.90
N THR A 822 -35.37 20.32 27.69
CA THR A 822 -34.63 21.00 28.76
C THR A 822 -35.57 21.61 29.80
N ASN A 823 -36.71 22.17 29.39
CA ASN A 823 -37.75 22.65 30.30
C ASN A 823 -38.37 21.52 31.13
N ALA A 824 -38.61 20.34 30.53
CA ALA A 824 -39.15 19.19 31.25
C ALA A 824 -38.16 18.66 32.30
N LEU A 825 -36.88 18.59 31.96
CA LEU A 825 -35.81 18.21 32.89
C LEU A 825 -35.64 19.24 34.03
N GLN A 826 -35.67 20.53 33.69
CA GLN A 826 -35.58 21.61 34.69
C GLN A 826 -36.77 21.57 35.66
N ALA A 827 -37.99 21.32 35.17
CA ALA A 827 -39.17 21.16 36.01
C ALA A 827 -39.07 19.96 36.98
N ALA A 828 -38.27 18.95 36.62
CA ALA A 828 -37.95 17.81 37.47
C ALA A 828 -36.71 18.03 38.38
N GLY A 829 -36.09 19.22 38.33
CA GLY A 829 -34.91 19.54 39.14
C GLY A 829 -33.59 18.97 38.61
N ILE A 830 -33.52 18.64 37.31
CA ILE A 830 -32.32 18.14 36.64
C ILE A 830 -31.71 19.27 35.82
N GLU A 831 -30.46 19.64 36.13
CA GLU A 831 -29.75 20.72 35.43
C GLU A 831 -29.01 20.18 34.19
N VAL A 832 -29.29 20.77 33.02
CA VAL A 832 -28.59 20.52 31.76
C VAL A 832 -27.45 21.53 31.65
N ALA A 833 -26.22 21.04 31.44
CA ALA A 833 -25.04 21.86 31.22
C ALA A 833 -24.96 22.39 29.78
N GLN A 834 -25.33 21.55 28.81
CA GLN A 834 -25.38 21.89 27.40
C GLN A 834 -26.45 21.04 26.70
N ALA A 835 -27.19 21.63 25.76
CA ALA A 835 -28.08 20.93 24.85
C ALA A 835 -27.83 21.41 23.42
N THR A 836 -27.85 20.47 22.48
CA THR A 836 -27.71 20.72 21.04
C THR A 836 -28.94 20.16 20.35
N GLU A 837 -29.68 21.04 19.65
CA GLU A 837 -31.06 20.81 19.20
C GLU A 837 -31.20 21.11 17.70
N ASP A 838 -31.56 20.10 16.92
CA ASP A 838 -31.88 20.19 15.48
C ASP A 838 -32.88 19.07 15.10
N ASP A 839 -32.52 18.09 14.26
CA ASP A 839 -33.32 16.85 14.06
C ASP A 839 -33.05 15.78 15.14
N VAL A 840 -32.33 16.18 16.19
CA VAL A 840 -31.94 15.39 17.36
C VAL A 840 -31.80 16.33 18.56
N SER A 841 -31.88 15.78 19.78
CA SER A 841 -31.44 16.47 21.00
C SER A 841 -30.27 15.72 21.63
N LEU A 842 -29.09 16.34 21.72
CA LEU A 842 -27.95 15.84 22.48
C LEU A 842 -27.86 16.65 23.77
N MET A 843 -27.86 16.00 24.93
CA MET A 843 -27.81 16.70 26.21
C MET A 843 -26.69 16.18 27.10
N TRP A 844 -25.94 17.13 27.67
CA TRP A 844 -24.96 16.91 28.71
C TRP A 844 -25.51 17.50 30.01
N LEU A 845 -25.63 16.67 31.04
CA LEU A 845 -26.13 17.06 32.35
C LEU A 845 -24.99 17.61 33.20
N LYS A 846 -25.32 18.57 34.07
CA LYS A 846 -24.35 19.05 35.07
C LYS A 846 -23.97 17.96 36.07
N ALA A 847 -24.91 17.05 36.36
CA ALA A 847 -24.68 15.84 37.13
C ALA A 847 -24.98 14.60 36.27
N PRO A 848 -23.96 14.00 35.61
CA PRO A 848 -24.12 12.80 34.79
C PRO A 848 -24.79 11.62 35.51
N SER A 849 -24.67 11.54 36.84
CA SER A 849 -25.36 10.53 37.66
C SER A 849 -26.89 10.59 37.59
N GLN A 850 -27.47 11.71 37.12
CA GLN A 850 -28.92 11.86 36.93
C GLN A 850 -29.42 11.36 35.57
N ALA A 851 -28.56 10.81 34.70
CA ALA A 851 -28.95 10.41 33.34
C ALA A 851 -30.13 9.42 33.30
N SER A 852 -30.20 8.48 34.26
CA SER A 852 -31.32 7.53 34.37
C SER A 852 -32.63 8.24 34.74
N ASP A 853 -32.60 9.15 35.71
CA ASP A 853 -33.76 9.93 36.12
C ASP A 853 -34.24 10.85 34.99
N ALA A 854 -33.31 11.48 34.28
CA ALA A 854 -33.59 12.32 33.13
C ALA A 854 -34.26 11.52 32.00
N ALA A 855 -33.77 10.32 31.70
CA ALA A 855 -34.39 9.44 30.72
C ALA A 855 -35.81 9.03 31.13
N ASN A 856 -36.07 8.80 32.43
CA ASN A 856 -37.43 8.53 32.93
C ASN A 856 -38.38 9.72 32.77
N VAL A 857 -37.88 10.95 33.00
CA VAL A 857 -38.65 12.18 32.76
C VAL A 857 -39.01 12.31 31.28
N LEU A 858 -38.06 12.11 30.38
CA LEU A 858 -38.30 12.21 28.94
C LEU A 858 -39.22 11.09 28.41
N ASN A 859 -39.10 9.87 28.93
CA ASN A 859 -40.04 8.79 28.60
C ASN A 859 -41.45 9.06 29.13
N SER A 860 -41.58 9.71 30.29
CA SER A 860 -42.87 10.18 30.81
C SER A 860 -43.44 11.31 29.95
N LEU A 861 -42.61 12.24 29.49
CA LEU A 861 -42.99 13.29 28.54
C LEU A 861 -43.47 12.69 27.21
N LYS A 862 -42.76 11.70 26.68
CA LYS A 862 -43.17 10.95 25.48
C LYS A 862 -44.57 10.37 25.62
N ALA A 863 -44.89 9.77 26.76
CA ALA A 863 -46.21 9.19 27.01
C ALA A 863 -47.31 10.25 27.24
N ALA A 864 -46.98 11.37 27.88
CA ALA A 864 -47.94 12.40 28.27
C ALA A 864 -48.20 13.46 27.20
N ASN A 865 -47.21 13.75 26.34
CA ASN A 865 -47.28 14.79 25.34
C ASN A 865 -46.78 14.29 23.97
N PRO A 866 -47.69 13.80 23.10
CA PRO A 866 -47.32 13.37 21.74
C PRO A 866 -46.66 14.46 20.90
N GLN A 867 -46.89 15.75 21.19
CA GLN A 867 -46.25 16.87 20.48
C GLN A 867 -44.76 17.02 20.80
N ALA A 868 -44.26 16.30 21.81
CA ALA A 868 -42.83 16.21 22.07
C ALA A 868 -42.09 15.36 21.03
N ALA A 869 -42.81 14.61 20.19
CA ALA A 869 -42.30 13.81 19.08
C ALA A 869 -41.08 12.92 19.40
N ILE A 870 -40.96 12.47 20.64
CA ILE A 870 -39.87 11.59 21.06
C ILE A 870 -40.11 10.20 20.46
N ASP A 871 -39.16 9.71 19.66
CA ASP A 871 -39.10 8.31 19.25
C ASP A 871 -38.35 7.48 20.26
N THR A 872 -37.10 7.80 20.53
CA THR A 872 -36.25 7.01 21.42
C THR A 872 -35.40 7.93 22.28
N VAL A 873 -35.26 7.59 23.56
CA VAL A 873 -34.33 8.25 24.48
C VAL A 873 -33.20 7.27 24.77
N TYR A 874 -31.99 7.60 24.33
CA TYR A 874 -30.78 6.83 24.62
C TYR A 874 -30.11 7.41 25.85
N SER A 875 -29.77 6.55 26.82
CA SER A 875 -29.02 6.89 28.03
C SER A 875 -28.33 5.66 28.60
N GLY A 876 -27.25 5.86 29.37
CA GLY A 876 -26.51 4.78 30.01
C GLY A 876 -26.08 3.68 29.02
N ASP A 877 -26.31 2.41 29.35
CA ASP A 877 -25.92 1.27 28.52
C ASP A 877 -26.61 1.27 27.14
N ASN A 878 -27.83 1.83 27.03
CA ASN A 878 -28.53 1.91 25.75
C ASN A 878 -27.86 2.86 24.77
N LEU A 879 -27.16 3.88 25.27
CA LEU A 879 -26.40 4.84 24.45
C LEU A 879 -25.16 4.15 23.85
N ALA A 880 -24.43 3.38 24.67
CA ALA A 880 -23.29 2.59 24.21
C ALA A 880 -23.70 1.49 23.22
N GLN A 881 -24.80 0.77 23.50
CA GLN A 881 -25.33 -0.27 22.60
C GLN A 881 -25.79 0.29 21.25
N ALA A 882 -26.23 1.54 21.21
CA ALA A 882 -26.61 2.23 19.97
C ALA A 882 -25.39 2.77 19.18
N GLY A 883 -24.16 2.58 19.67
CA GLY A 883 -22.94 2.98 18.99
C GLY A 883 -22.49 4.42 19.26
N PHE A 884 -23.11 5.13 20.22
CA PHE A 884 -22.72 6.50 20.59
C PHE A 884 -21.61 6.55 21.65
N GLY A 885 -20.96 5.43 21.95
CA GLY A 885 -19.84 5.36 22.90
C GLY A 885 -20.26 5.25 24.36
N ASN A 886 -19.27 5.02 25.22
CA ASN A 886 -19.45 4.95 26.68
C ASN A 886 -19.36 6.35 27.31
N SER A 887 -19.71 6.45 28.59
CA SER A 887 -19.53 7.69 29.35
C SER A 887 -18.07 8.15 29.28
N SER A 888 -17.86 9.37 28.75
CA SER A 888 -16.56 10.02 28.59
C SER A 888 -16.66 11.51 28.89
N ASP A 889 -15.55 12.22 28.79
CA ASP A 889 -15.47 13.68 28.74
C ASP A 889 -16.47 14.35 27.77
N ARG A 890 -16.73 13.75 26.59
CA ARG A 890 -17.49 14.36 25.49
C ARG A 890 -18.77 13.65 25.11
N THR A 891 -18.97 12.40 25.51
CA THR A 891 -20.22 11.68 25.22
C THR A 891 -21.43 12.39 25.87
N PRO A 892 -22.53 12.62 25.14
CA PRO A 892 -23.79 13.09 25.72
C PRO A 892 -24.30 12.15 26.80
N ASP A 893 -24.98 12.67 27.81
CA ASP A 893 -25.64 11.84 28.82
C ASP A 893 -26.98 11.28 28.29
N LEU A 894 -27.61 12.03 27.39
CA LEU A 894 -28.88 11.68 26.74
C LEU A 894 -28.79 12.03 25.25
N ILE A 895 -29.37 11.17 24.41
CA ILE A 895 -29.67 11.48 23.01
C ILE A 895 -31.14 11.18 22.75
N VAL A 896 -31.88 12.17 22.26
CA VAL A 896 -33.30 12.00 21.88
C VAL A 896 -33.40 11.92 20.37
N LYS A 897 -33.81 10.74 19.89
CA LYS A 897 -34.24 10.55 18.52
C LYS A 897 -35.67 11.04 18.36
N LEU A 898 -35.92 11.87 17.36
CA LEU A 898 -37.25 12.36 17.01
C LEU A 898 -38.01 11.35 16.14
N GLN A 899 -39.34 11.43 16.17
CA GLN A 899 -40.19 10.78 15.18
C GLN A 899 -39.91 11.41 13.80
N PRO A 900 -39.78 10.62 12.72
CA PRO A 900 -39.48 11.15 11.38
C PRO A 900 -40.40 12.31 10.97
N GLY A 901 -39.83 13.33 10.33
CA GLY A 901 -40.53 14.53 9.88
C GLY A 901 -40.78 15.59 10.95
N ASN A 902 -40.13 15.50 12.11
CA ASN A 902 -40.20 16.51 13.18
C ASN A 902 -38.81 17.07 13.45
N VAL A 903 -38.69 18.40 13.56
CA VAL A 903 -37.41 19.08 13.80
C VAL A 903 -37.55 20.10 14.94
N LEU A 904 -36.50 20.31 15.70
CA LEU A 904 -36.44 21.29 16.78
C LEU A 904 -35.98 22.64 16.25
N VAL A 905 -36.64 23.70 16.72
CA VAL A 905 -36.36 25.08 16.34
C VAL A 905 -36.56 26.04 17.50
N GLY A 906 -35.81 27.15 17.49
CA GLY A 906 -35.96 28.22 18.49
C GLY A 906 -37.32 28.89 18.51
N ASN A 907 -38.03 28.95 17.37
CA ASN A 907 -39.38 29.50 17.34
C ASN A 907 -40.27 28.80 16.30
N PRO A 908 -41.13 27.85 16.72
CA PRO A 908 -42.05 27.13 15.82
C PRO A 908 -43.08 28.02 15.13
N ALA A 909 -43.37 29.22 15.66
CA ALA A 909 -44.32 30.14 15.06
C ALA A 909 -43.77 30.86 13.81
N THR A 910 -42.45 30.82 13.60
CA THR A 910 -41.79 31.35 12.41
C THR A 910 -41.23 30.21 11.59
N SER A 911 -41.86 29.92 10.45
CA SER A 911 -41.34 28.94 9.50
C SER A 911 -40.07 29.48 8.84
N THR A 912 -38.91 29.25 9.46
CA THR A 912 -37.60 29.66 8.95
C THR A 912 -36.96 28.59 8.08
N LYS A 913 -37.30 27.32 8.31
CA LYS A 913 -36.85 26.15 7.55
C LYS A 913 -37.97 25.11 7.44
N ARG A 914 -37.94 24.27 6.40
CA ARG A 914 -38.89 23.17 6.16
C ARG A 914 -38.30 21.77 6.38
N ALA A 915 -37.00 21.68 6.58
CA ALA A 915 -36.25 20.45 6.83
C ALA A 915 -35.04 20.79 7.69
N GLU A 916 -34.50 19.81 8.41
CA GLU A 916 -33.24 19.92 9.13
C GLU A 916 -32.49 18.57 9.15
N HIS A 917 -31.17 18.60 9.29
CA HIS A 917 -30.30 17.44 9.43
C HIS A 917 -29.81 17.29 10.88
N GLY A 918 -28.79 16.46 11.10
CA GLY A 918 -28.25 16.15 12.44
C GLY A 918 -28.90 14.95 13.11
N GLY A 919 -30.00 14.45 12.54
CA GLY A 919 -30.85 13.43 13.11
C GLY A 919 -30.30 12.00 13.10
N LEU A 920 -31.23 11.07 13.23
CA LEU A 920 -30.99 9.62 13.23
C LEU A 920 -31.98 8.88 12.32
N SER A 921 -32.76 9.62 11.53
CA SER A 921 -33.74 9.03 10.62
C SER A 921 -33.05 8.48 9.37
N GLU A 922 -33.78 7.66 8.61
CA GLU A 922 -33.30 7.20 7.30
C GLU A 922 -33.05 8.40 6.37
N ASP A 923 -33.94 9.40 6.40
CA ASP A 923 -33.83 10.62 5.60
C ASP A 923 -32.57 11.44 5.93
N ASP A 924 -32.01 11.33 7.15
CA ASP A 924 -30.74 11.96 7.51
C ASP A 924 -29.51 11.09 7.26
N THR A 925 -29.65 9.78 7.38
CA THR A 925 -28.49 8.88 7.44
C THR A 925 -28.23 8.12 6.15
N HIS A 926 -29.25 7.89 5.30
CA HIS A 926 -29.11 7.16 4.04
C HIS A 926 -28.66 8.07 2.90
N VAL A 927 -27.34 8.16 2.73
CA VAL A 927 -26.69 9.09 1.80
C VAL A 927 -26.35 8.43 0.48
N GLY A 928 -26.26 9.22 -0.59
CA GLY A 928 -25.73 8.73 -1.87
C GLY A 928 -24.24 8.41 -1.75
N LEU A 929 -23.78 7.34 -2.40
CA LEU A 929 -22.35 7.00 -2.48
C LEU A 929 -21.99 6.37 -3.83
N ILE A 930 -21.10 7.04 -4.57
CA ILE A 930 -20.57 6.58 -5.85
C ILE A 930 -19.04 6.63 -5.78
N VAL A 931 -18.38 5.55 -6.20
CA VAL A 931 -16.94 5.51 -6.41
C VAL A 931 -16.66 5.27 -7.88
N SER A 932 -15.98 6.20 -8.54
CA SER A 932 -15.78 6.20 -10.00
C SER A 932 -14.34 6.51 -10.36
N GLY A 933 -13.93 6.08 -11.56
CA GLY A 933 -12.64 6.39 -12.16
C GLY A 933 -12.35 5.43 -13.30
N ASP A 934 -11.69 5.88 -14.37
CA ASP A 934 -11.32 5.00 -15.50
C ASP A 934 -10.27 3.94 -15.09
N ASN A 935 -9.70 4.11 -13.90
CA ASN A 935 -8.78 3.20 -13.26
C ASN A 935 -9.49 2.00 -12.58
N LEU A 936 -10.82 2.02 -12.49
CA LEU A 936 -11.61 0.89 -12.00
C LEU A 936 -11.69 -0.21 -13.07
N PRO A 937 -11.59 -1.49 -12.68
CA PRO A 937 -11.83 -2.61 -13.58
C PRO A 937 -13.16 -2.47 -14.35
N SER A 938 -13.12 -2.73 -15.65
CA SER A 938 -14.30 -2.57 -16.53
C SER A 938 -15.53 -3.39 -16.10
N ASN A 939 -15.32 -4.51 -15.41
CA ASN A 939 -16.39 -5.34 -14.84
C ASN A 939 -17.07 -4.72 -13.60
N LEU A 940 -16.48 -3.69 -12.98
CA LEU A 940 -17.08 -2.94 -11.87
C LEU A 940 -17.80 -1.66 -12.34
N GLN A 941 -17.48 -1.14 -13.52
CA GLN A 941 -18.08 0.08 -14.03
C GLN A 941 -19.58 -0.10 -14.32
N GLY A 942 -20.40 0.80 -13.78
CA GLY A 942 -21.86 0.76 -13.91
C GLY A 942 -22.55 -0.22 -12.97
N THR A 943 -21.82 -0.86 -12.04
CA THR A 943 -22.38 -1.81 -11.09
C THR A 943 -23.02 -1.12 -9.89
N GLN A 944 -23.93 -1.83 -9.23
CA GLN A 944 -24.55 -1.41 -7.99
C GLN A 944 -24.29 -2.44 -6.89
N VAL A 945 -23.93 -1.95 -5.71
CA VAL A 945 -23.81 -2.71 -4.49
C VAL A 945 -25.00 -2.39 -3.60
N THR A 946 -25.71 -3.43 -3.15
CA THR A 946 -26.87 -3.31 -2.27
C THR A 946 -26.56 -3.66 -0.82
N ASP A 947 -25.37 -4.20 -0.56
CA ASP A 947 -24.91 -4.52 0.79
C ASP A 947 -24.84 -3.24 1.62
N PRO A 948 -25.22 -3.30 2.92
CA PRO A 948 -25.07 -2.17 3.81
C PRO A 948 -23.60 -1.74 3.91
N VAL A 949 -23.34 -0.46 3.68
CA VAL A 949 -22.01 0.14 3.84
C VAL A 949 -22.11 1.42 4.67
N SER A 950 -20.99 1.82 5.25
CA SER A 950 -20.85 3.04 6.03
C SER A 950 -19.86 3.99 5.37
N THR A 951 -20.09 5.31 5.49
CA THR A 951 -19.12 6.33 5.04
C THR A 951 -17.77 6.20 5.73
N THR A 952 -17.68 5.53 6.88
CA THR A 952 -16.39 5.20 7.53
C THR A 952 -15.46 4.41 6.60
N GLN A 953 -16.01 3.60 5.71
CA GLN A 953 -15.24 2.75 4.81
C GLN A 953 -14.53 3.53 3.69
N ILE A 954 -14.93 4.79 3.44
CA ILE A 954 -14.34 5.64 2.40
C ILE A 954 -12.86 5.91 2.69
N ALA A 955 -12.52 6.24 3.94
CA ALA A 955 -11.15 6.58 4.33
C ALA A 955 -10.18 5.41 4.06
N VAL A 956 -10.59 4.20 4.44
CA VAL A 956 -9.81 2.97 4.24
C VAL A 956 -9.67 2.66 2.75
N THR A 957 -10.74 2.84 1.97
CA THR A 957 -10.73 2.65 0.51
C THR A 957 -9.81 3.63 -0.19
N ALA A 958 -9.84 4.91 0.21
CA ALA A 958 -8.99 5.97 -0.33
C ALA A 958 -7.50 5.70 -0.07
N LEU A 959 -7.14 5.31 1.15
CA LEU A 959 -5.75 4.96 1.49
C LEU A 959 -5.27 3.75 0.69
N LYS A 960 -6.08 2.69 0.58
CA LYS A 960 -5.75 1.52 -0.24
C LYS A 960 -5.54 1.88 -1.71
N ALA A 961 -6.40 2.72 -2.30
CA ALA A 961 -6.27 3.15 -3.68
C ALA A 961 -4.94 3.89 -3.99
N LEU A 962 -4.39 4.58 -2.98
CA LEU A 962 -3.09 5.26 -3.07
C LEU A 962 -1.90 4.37 -2.69
N GLY A 963 -2.13 3.09 -2.36
CA GLY A 963 -1.09 2.20 -1.83
C GLY A 963 -0.57 2.61 -0.44
N LEU A 964 -1.38 3.33 0.34
CA LEU A 964 -1.07 3.73 1.72
C LEU A 964 -1.69 2.73 2.71
N ASN A 965 -0.98 2.46 3.81
CA ASN A 965 -1.45 1.51 4.83
C ASN A 965 -2.61 2.11 5.67
N PRO A 966 -3.83 1.55 5.62
CA PRO A 966 -4.95 2.01 6.43
C PRO A 966 -4.76 1.79 7.94
N ASP A 967 -3.83 0.94 8.37
CA ASP A 967 -3.52 0.74 9.80
C ASP A 967 -2.87 1.98 10.43
N ASN A 968 -2.41 2.94 9.61
CA ASN A 968 -1.95 4.24 10.09
C ASN A 968 -3.11 5.18 10.43
N LEU A 969 -4.36 4.81 10.14
CA LEU A 969 -5.55 5.60 10.42
C LEU A 969 -6.20 5.12 11.73
N GLN A 970 -5.91 5.85 12.82
CA GLN A 970 -6.23 5.45 14.20
C GLN A 970 -7.73 5.17 14.40
N GLY A 971 -8.60 5.98 13.77
CA GLY A 971 -10.05 5.79 13.85
C GLY A 971 -10.50 4.47 13.24
N ALA A 972 -10.07 4.19 12.01
CA ALA A 972 -10.37 2.94 11.32
C ALA A 972 -9.86 1.71 12.07
N VAL A 973 -8.66 1.78 12.65
CA VAL A 973 -8.11 0.69 13.47
C VAL A 973 -8.94 0.46 14.72
N ALA A 974 -9.32 1.53 15.43
CA ALA A 974 -10.10 1.43 16.66
C ALA A 974 -11.50 0.80 16.43
N GLU A 975 -12.10 1.04 15.26
CA GLU A 975 -13.42 0.51 14.90
C GLU A 975 -13.37 -0.72 13.99
N ASN A 976 -12.19 -1.22 13.66
CA ASN A 976 -11.98 -2.32 12.70
C ASN A 976 -12.69 -2.08 11.35
N THR A 977 -12.65 -0.83 10.88
CA THR A 977 -13.33 -0.40 9.66
C THR A 977 -12.72 -1.05 8.43
N GLN A 978 -13.57 -1.72 7.64
CA GLN A 978 -13.17 -2.39 6.40
C GLN A 978 -13.32 -1.45 5.18
N PRO A 979 -12.55 -1.63 4.09
CA PRO A 979 -12.80 -0.90 2.84
C PRO A 979 -14.18 -1.22 2.26
N LEU A 980 -14.65 -0.40 1.33
CA LEU A 980 -15.88 -0.63 0.60
C LEU A 980 -15.81 -1.97 -0.16
N PRO A 981 -16.88 -2.79 -0.13
CA PRO A 981 -16.93 -4.10 -0.79
C PRO A 981 -16.78 -3.96 -2.32
N GLN A 982 -16.33 -5.02 -2.99
CA GLN A 982 -15.99 -5.06 -4.43
C GLN A 982 -14.81 -4.17 -4.87
N LEU A 983 -14.47 -3.14 -4.10
CA LEU A 983 -13.22 -2.39 -4.23
C LEU A 983 -12.08 -2.99 -3.40
N GLN A 984 -12.36 -4.11 -2.71
CA GLN A 984 -11.39 -4.89 -1.94
C GLN A 984 -10.54 -5.79 -2.83
N THR A 985 -10.99 -6.10 -4.06
CA THR A 985 -10.39 -7.11 -4.95
C THR A 985 -9.42 -6.53 -5.95
N VAL A 986 -8.60 -5.58 -5.50
CA VAL A 986 -7.20 -5.72 -5.88
C VAL A 986 -6.33 -5.63 -4.62
N ALA A 987 -6.44 -6.69 -3.82
CA ALA A 987 -5.60 -6.97 -2.66
C ALA A 987 -5.53 -8.48 -2.45
#